data_AF-A0A9P1C7F8-F1
#
_entry.id   AF-A0A9P1C7F8-F1
#
_cell.length_a   1.000
_cell.length_b   1.000
_cell.length_c   1.000
_cell.angle_alpha   90.00
_cell.angle_beta   90.00
_cell.angle_gamma   90.00
#
_symmetry.space_group_name_H-M   'P 1'
#
loop_
_entity.id
_entity.type
_entity.pdbx_description
1 polymer ?
#
loop_
_entity_poly.entity_id
_entity_poly.type
_entity_poly.pdbx_seq_one_letter_code
_entity_poly.pdbx_strand_id
1 'polypeptide(L)'
;MEKISDEKLKKVEHIFSTLMKLYKTKQHADRKAATGESKDRSLMATLQELKSKKFKGIDSLDERTRLLLLSELDAVTEHDYAATPGELSTTWWDEDEEFPGGHSLWKHGFASLIEYLSHGINVILNARVVRISHCETKVSIQLENGHCHEADHCICTIPLGVLKRDHPILFDPALPESKLRSISRLGVGTMEKVALRFQDCFWEQGSPHSPPEALHCIYRKPTTEGRRQAGAMEAPYFVSLKPVTSSNTLVAYYVTDGARELASLEAAERVRHTLQLLCTMFGPLEPTSLEEKLLEAKCTSWTLDEQSLGAYSFNAVGSSSRDRLTLASPLGALHFAGEGTSETFPSTVHGALLSGRRAASEVVEKKHRQLASGWRGRIFVPELRAELRALGLDDQGVRRSLVERLLAAVAGASKATDPATVGGDGGDGAAMVAFVVNASVGHMARVVGVFDGEYLLVLGDFTGLSSALNPKTGKVLWSSSSGLDSISNVAVKPASNLALCASGWTGNVSALQGEKSLWTLDAGVGEYSRVAWSSGTSSAIYGGGGSAHKVAGVDAESGVARYCVDSGIGAVWTICTGASHVICGGSWARPEHTALVACLDAASGARRWATDPKVGRYIVTALQPDGGVAFCGGENGMVAALSETGDMLWHSSSSVEEVWGLELVDDLVICSGGWSEQVSALDQQTGALRWGPVNASIGKVFSCSSAVPSLLLCGGSDGLAALNVNSGALRFTLDLKELGEIWSMVYDADTRHPESN
;
A
#
# COMPACT_ATOMS: atom_id res chain seq x y z
N MET A 1 -17.28 -34.16 36.48
CA MET A 1 -16.52 -32.91 36.25
C MET A 1 -17.11 -31.80 37.13
N GLU A 2 -16.34 -31.24 38.07
CA GLU A 2 -16.78 -30.04 38.81
C GLU A 2 -16.89 -28.86 37.85
N LYS A 3 -18.06 -28.21 37.80
CA LYS A 3 -18.21 -26.93 37.09
C LYS A 3 -17.25 -25.90 37.69
N ILE A 4 -16.50 -25.19 36.86
CA ILE A 4 -15.67 -24.06 37.28
C ILE A 4 -16.64 -22.90 37.58
N SER A 5 -16.49 -22.25 38.75
CA SER A 5 -17.32 -21.08 39.07
C SER A 5 -16.94 -19.88 38.20
N ASP A 6 -17.94 -19.07 37.85
CA ASP A 6 -17.73 -17.83 37.08
C ASP A 6 -16.75 -16.87 37.76
N GLU A 7 -16.75 -16.84 39.10
CA GLU A 7 -15.80 -16.05 39.88
C GLU A 7 -14.35 -16.48 39.64
N LYS A 8 -14.11 -17.80 39.54
CA LYS A 8 -12.77 -18.33 39.26
C LYS A 8 -12.33 -18.02 37.83
N LEU A 9 -13.24 -18.08 36.85
CA LEU A 9 -12.96 -17.68 35.47
C LEU A 9 -12.58 -16.19 35.38
N LYS A 10 -13.40 -15.30 35.97
CA LYS A 10 -13.12 -13.86 36.02
C LYS A 10 -11.77 -13.54 36.69
N LYS A 11 -11.41 -14.30 37.73
CA LYS A 11 -10.10 -14.17 38.38
C LYS A 11 -8.95 -14.53 37.42
N VAL A 12 -9.08 -15.60 36.65
CA VAL A 12 -8.07 -16.02 35.66
C VAL A 12 -7.96 -14.99 34.55
N GLU A 13 -9.07 -14.50 34.01
CA GLU A 13 -9.10 -13.43 32.99
C GLU A 13 -8.38 -12.17 33.49
N HIS A 14 -8.59 -11.79 34.75
CA HIS A 14 -7.89 -10.67 35.36
C HIS A 14 -6.37 -10.90 35.48
N ILE A 15 -5.96 -12.12 35.84
CA ILE A 15 -4.54 -12.51 35.89
C ILE A 15 -3.94 -12.46 34.49
N PHE A 16 -4.61 -13.03 33.49
CA PHE A 16 -4.20 -13.02 32.09
C PHE A 16 -4.01 -11.59 31.58
N SER A 17 -5.02 -10.71 31.77
CA SER A 17 -4.92 -9.29 31.40
C SER A 17 -3.74 -8.59 32.08
N THR A 18 -3.49 -8.89 33.36
CA THR A 18 -2.35 -8.33 34.10
C THR A 18 -1.01 -8.82 33.54
N LEU A 19 -0.88 -10.12 33.27
CA LEU A 19 0.30 -10.72 32.68
C LEU A 19 0.58 -10.15 31.29
N MET A 20 -0.43 -10.05 30.42
CA MET A 20 -0.29 -9.50 29.08
C MET A 20 0.08 -8.02 29.07
N LYS A 21 -0.40 -7.22 30.04
CA LYS A 21 0.06 -5.83 30.21
C LYS A 21 1.53 -5.73 30.59
N LEU A 22 1.98 -6.56 31.55
CA LEU A 22 3.40 -6.63 31.92
C LEU A 22 4.26 -7.07 30.72
N TYR A 23 3.78 -8.06 29.98
CA TYR A 23 4.41 -8.56 28.78
C TYR A 23 4.55 -7.48 27.70
N LYS A 24 3.46 -6.79 27.33
CA LYS A 24 3.50 -5.71 26.32
C LYS A 24 4.44 -4.58 26.71
N THR A 25 4.54 -4.27 28.00
CA THR A 25 5.50 -3.26 28.51
C THR A 25 6.93 -3.72 28.28
N LYS A 26 7.23 -4.98 28.60
CA LYS A 26 8.55 -5.58 28.36
C LYS A 26 8.87 -5.70 26.87
N GLN A 27 7.93 -6.19 26.08
CA GLN A 27 8.07 -6.33 24.63
C GLN A 27 8.39 -4.99 23.97
N HIS A 28 7.71 -3.91 24.36
CA HIS A 28 8.00 -2.56 23.85
C HIS A 28 9.41 -2.08 24.21
N ALA A 29 9.85 -2.36 25.44
CA ALA A 29 11.21 -2.03 25.86
C ALA A 29 12.26 -2.85 25.07
N ASP A 30 12.01 -4.14 24.88
CA ASP A 30 12.89 -5.04 24.13
C ASP A 30 12.97 -4.62 22.64
N ARG A 31 11.83 -4.24 22.01
CA ARG A 31 11.78 -3.69 20.64
C ARG A 31 12.58 -2.40 20.51
N LYS A 32 12.47 -1.48 21.48
CA LYS A 32 13.26 -0.23 21.49
C LYS A 32 14.76 -0.47 21.66
N ALA A 33 15.14 -1.49 22.43
CA ALA A 33 16.54 -1.85 22.65
C ALA A 33 17.16 -2.63 21.48
N ALA A 34 16.34 -3.15 20.56
CA ALA A 34 16.76 -3.96 19.43
C ALA A 34 17.37 -3.12 18.28
N THR A 35 18.47 -2.40 18.56
CA THR A 35 19.36 -1.85 17.53
C THR A 35 20.54 -2.81 17.31
N GLY A 36 20.29 -3.95 16.65
CA GLY A 36 21.28 -5.01 16.39
C GLY A 36 20.67 -6.43 16.39
N GLU A 37 21.50 -7.48 16.30
CA GLU A 37 21.08 -8.87 16.55
C GLU A 37 20.62 -9.00 18.02
N SER A 38 19.34 -8.73 18.25
CA SER A 38 18.68 -8.93 19.53
C SER A 38 18.82 -10.40 19.97
N LYS A 39 19.16 -10.63 21.24
CA LYS A 39 19.02 -11.96 21.87
C LYS A 39 17.53 -12.23 22.11
N ASP A 40 16.81 -12.50 21.04
CA ASP A 40 15.42 -12.92 21.10
C ASP A 40 15.28 -14.24 21.85
N ARG A 41 14.11 -14.47 22.46
CA ARG A 41 13.81 -15.67 23.25
C ARG A 41 12.34 -16.06 23.08
N SER A 42 11.95 -17.21 23.61
CA SER A 42 10.56 -17.63 23.51
C SER A 42 9.62 -16.76 24.33
N LEU A 43 8.40 -16.59 23.83
CA LEU A 43 7.31 -15.93 24.54
C LEU A 43 7.10 -16.58 25.92
N MET A 44 7.10 -17.92 26.01
CA MET A 44 6.94 -18.63 27.28
C MET A 44 8.02 -18.28 28.30
N ALA A 45 9.30 -18.27 27.89
CA ALA A 45 10.40 -17.93 28.79
C ALA A 45 10.25 -16.49 29.33
N THR A 46 9.80 -15.56 28.49
CA THR A 46 9.48 -14.21 28.94
C THR A 46 8.34 -14.21 29.96
N LEU A 47 7.23 -14.88 29.67
CA LEU A 47 6.05 -14.88 30.53
C LEU A 47 6.32 -15.50 31.91
N GLN A 48 7.16 -16.53 31.99
CA GLN A 48 7.55 -17.17 33.26
C GLN A 48 8.36 -16.25 34.18
N GLU A 49 9.18 -15.36 33.61
CA GLU A 49 10.00 -14.42 34.39
C GLU A 49 9.23 -13.20 34.89
N LEU A 50 8.09 -12.86 34.26
CA LEU A 50 7.35 -11.65 34.58
C LEU A 50 6.74 -11.70 35.99
N LYS A 51 7.10 -10.69 36.80
CA LYS A 51 6.63 -10.51 38.17
C LYS A 51 6.35 -9.04 38.43
N SER A 52 5.42 -8.77 39.35
CA SER A 52 5.09 -7.42 39.83
C SER A 52 4.64 -7.47 41.29
N LYS A 53 4.31 -6.31 41.88
CA LYS A 53 3.68 -6.26 43.22
C LYS A 53 2.34 -7.02 43.26
N LYS A 54 1.59 -7.01 42.16
CA LYS A 54 0.24 -7.59 42.03
C LYS A 54 0.22 -9.00 41.42
N PHE A 55 1.32 -9.45 40.80
CA PHE A 55 1.45 -10.76 40.16
C PHE A 55 2.79 -11.40 40.52
N LYS A 56 2.78 -12.52 41.24
CA LYS A 56 4.01 -13.14 41.78
C LYS A 56 4.73 -14.08 40.80
N GLY A 57 4.20 -14.24 39.58
CA GLY A 57 4.73 -15.12 38.53
C GLY A 57 3.83 -16.33 38.30
N ILE A 58 3.90 -16.91 37.09
CA ILE A 58 3.07 -18.06 36.69
C ILE A 58 3.26 -19.24 37.65
N ASP A 59 4.50 -19.52 38.05
CA ASP A 59 4.84 -20.67 38.91
C ASP A 59 4.36 -20.54 40.36
N SER A 60 3.89 -19.34 40.76
CA SER A 60 3.34 -19.09 42.10
C SER A 60 1.84 -19.39 42.21
N LEU A 61 1.17 -19.67 41.09
CA LEU A 61 -0.26 -19.95 41.03
C LEU A 61 -0.53 -21.41 41.43
N ASP A 62 -1.69 -21.67 42.04
CA ASP A 62 -2.17 -23.04 42.22
C ASP A 62 -2.36 -23.73 40.88
N GLU A 63 -2.20 -25.06 40.86
CA GLU A 63 -2.24 -25.88 39.63
C GLU A 63 -3.45 -25.57 38.75
N ARG A 64 -4.65 -25.49 39.35
CA ARG A 64 -5.89 -25.25 38.61
C ARG A 64 -5.95 -23.83 38.02
N THR A 65 -5.52 -22.81 38.75
CA THR A 65 -5.44 -21.43 38.22
C THR A 65 -4.38 -21.30 37.13
N ARG A 66 -3.22 -21.96 37.30
CA ARG A 66 -2.16 -21.99 36.29
C ARG A 66 -2.63 -22.65 35.00
N LEU A 67 -3.30 -23.80 35.08
CA LEU A 67 -3.87 -24.49 33.92
C LEU A 67 -4.87 -23.63 33.14
N LEU A 68 -5.74 -22.92 33.84
CA LEU A 68 -6.70 -22.02 33.21
C LEU A 68 -6.02 -20.81 32.57
N LEU A 69 -5.05 -20.20 33.26
CA LEU A 69 -4.26 -19.10 32.71
C LEU A 69 -3.54 -19.51 31.43
N LEU A 70 -2.90 -20.67 31.44
CA LEU A 70 -2.18 -21.16 30.27
C LEU A 70 -3.14 -21.53 29.13
N SER A 71 -4.36 -21.99 29.43
CA SER A 71 -5.42 -22.16 28.42
C SER A 71 -5.89 -20.85 27.78
N GLU A 72 -5.87 -19.72 28.51
CA GLU A 72 -6.11 -18.40 27.91
C GLU A 72 -4.96 -17.98 27.00
N LEU A 73 -3.72 -18.32 27.36
CA LEU A 73 -2.55 -18.07 26.51
C LEU A 73 -2.62 -18.89 25.21
N ASP A 74 -2.92 -20.18 25.30
CA ASP A 74 -3.05 -21.05 24.13
C ASP A 74 -4.10 -20.52 23.15
N ALA A 75 -5.15 -19.87 23.67
CA ALA A 75 -6.22 -19.31 22.87
C ALA A 75 -5.80 -18.13 21.99
N VAL A 76 -4.73 -17.42 22.35
CA VAL A 76 -4.14 -16.31 21.56
C VAL A 76 -2.81 -16.70 20.89
N THR A 77 -2.31 -17.91 21.12
CA THR A 77 -1.06 -18.39 20.53
C THR A 77 -1.29 -19.64 19.69
N GLU A 78 -1.60 -20.77 20.31
CA GLU A 78 -1.69 -22.05 19.60
C GLU A 78 -2.87 -22.08 18.62
N HIS A 79 -3.97 -21.41 18.96
CA HIS A 79 -5.13 -21.32 18.08
C HIS A 79 -4.86 -20.46 16.85
N ASP A 80 -4.20 -19.31 17.04
CA ASP A 80 -4.02 -18.32 15.99
C ASP A 80 -2.79 -18.65 15.13
N TYR A 81 -1.68 -19.05 15.76
CA TYR A 81 -0.38 -19.25 15.12
C TYR A 81 -0.01 -20.72 14.91
N ALA A 82 -0.83 -21.67 15.37
CA ALA A 82 -0.54 -23.10 15.31
C ALA A 82 0.85 -23.46 15.89
N ALA A 83 1.31 -22.68 16.87
CA ALA A 83 2.63 -22.76 17.47
C ALA A 83 2.55 -22.52 18.98
N THR A 84 3.38 -23.24 19.74
CA THR A 84 3.43 -23.08 21.19
C THR A 84 4.06 -21.73 21.55
N PRO A 85 3.74 -21.15 22.73
CA PRO A 85 4.48 -19.98 23.22
C PRO A 85 5.98 -20.25 23.41
N GLY A 86 6.42 -21.52 23.44
CA GLY A 86 7.83 -21.91 23.47
C GLY A 86 8.54 -21.72 22.11
N GLU A 87 7.80 -21.77 21.01
CA GLU A 87 8.32 -21.61 19.64
C GLU A 87 8.25 -20.15 19.17
N LEU A 88 7.26 -19.40 19.65
CA LEU A 88 7.01 -18.00 19.26
C LEU A 88 8.09 -17.04 19.78
N SER A 89 8.52 -16.11 18.92
CA SER A 89 9.38 -14.98 19.30
C SER A 89 8.73 -14.14 20.39
N THR A 90 9.43 -13.83 21.48
CA THR A 90 8.91 -12.89 22.48
C THR A 90 8.76 -11.48 21.93
N THR A 91 9.49 -11.14 20.87
CA THR A 91 9.57 -9.76 20.36
C THR A 91 8.63 -9.55 19.19
N TRP A 92 8.50 -10.54 18.30
CA TRP A 92 7.93 -10.36 16.96
C TRP A 92 6.74 -11.25 16.65
N TRP A 93 6.25 -12.08 17.57
CA TRP A 93 5.18 -13.04 17.25
C TRP A 93 3.86 -12.40 16.80
N ASP A 94 3.57 -11.19 17.29
CA ASP A 94 2.31 -10.44 17.11
C ASP A 94 2.53 -9.12 16.33
N GLU A 95 3.35 -9.18 15.27
CA GLU A 95 3.63 -8.06 14.37
C GLU A 95 2.75 -8.09 13.11
N ASP A 96 1.52 -8.56 13.24
CA ASP A 96 0.52 -8.64 12.20
C ASP A 96 -0.56 -7.56 12.36
N GLU A 97 -1.30 -7.29 11.28
CA GLU A 97 -2.42 -6.37 11.24
C GLU A 97 -3.75 -7.12 11.09
N GLU A 98 -4.83 -6.53 11.62
CA GLU A 98 -6.19 -7.08 11.52
C GLU A 98 -7.13 -6.08 10.84
N PHE A 99 -7.99 -6.58 9.94
CA PHE A 99 -9.05 -5.77 9.36
C PHE A 99 -10.19 -5.50 10.37
N PRO A 100 -10.82 -4.31 10.33
CA PRO A 100 -12.00 -4.05 11.13
C PRO A 100 -13.20 -4.89 10.64
N GLY A 101 -14.16 -5.18 11.52
CA GLY A 101 -15.44 -5.83 11.15
C GLY A 101 -15.63 -7.26 11.68
N GLY A 102 -14.67 -7.80 12.43
CA GLY A 102 -14.78 -9.12 13.07
C GLY A 102 -14.64 -10.30 12.09
N HIS A 103 -14.81 -11.52 12.60
CA HIS A 103 -14.57 -12.75 11.83
C HIS A 103 -15.87 -13.32 11.24
N SER A 104 -15.77 -13.96 10.08
CA SER A 104 -16.92 -14.60 9.41
C SER A 104 -16.50 -15.90 8.73
N LEU A 105 -17.39 -16.89 8.72
CA LEU A 105 -17.20 -18.11 7.95
C LEU A 105 -17.81 -17.98 6.55
N TRP A 106 -17.07 -18.45 5.55
CA TRP A 106 -17.54 -18.49 4.18
C TRP A 106 -18.54 -19.64 3.97
N LYS A 107 -19.82 -19.31 3.81
CA LYS A 107 -20.93 -20.28 3.71
C LYS A 107 -20.74 -21.36 2.64
N HIS A 108 -20.11 -21.02 1.52
CA HIS A 108 -19.90 -21.93 0.40
C HIS A 108 -18.56 -22.69 0.43
N GLY A 109 -17.81 -22.57 1.53
CA GLY A 109 -16.42 -23.06 1.63
C GLY A 109 -15.42 -22.26 0.78
N PHE A 110 -14.18 -22.12 1.28
CA PHE A 110 -13.15 -21.32 0.60
C PHE A 110 -12.75 -21.84 -0.79
N ALA A 111 -13.04 -23.12 -1.11
CA ALA A 111 -12.82 -23.67 -2.44
C ALA A 111 -13.53 -22.88 -3.55
N SER A 112 -14.75 -22.38 -3.27
CA SER A 112 -15.52 -21.56 -4.23
C SER A 112 -14.82 -20.27 -4.63
N LEU A 113 -14.01 -19.68 -3.73
CA LEU A 113 -13.19 -18.51 -4.05
C LEU A 113 -12.05 -18.88 -5.02
N ILE A 114 -11.39 -20.02 -4.78
CA ILE A 114 -10.29 -20.50 -5.61
C ILE A 114 -10.80 -20.87 -7.01
N GLU A 115 -11.92 -21.58 -7.09
CA GLU A 115 -12.61 -21.88 -8.34
C GLU A 115 -12.90 -20.60 -9.11
N TYR A 116 -13.51 -19.60 -8.48
CA TYR A 116 -13.78 -18.29 -9.08
C TYR A 116 -12.50 -17.63 -9.63
N LEU A 117 -11.45 -17.55 -8.81
CA LEU A 117 -10.18 -16.92 -9.21
C LEU A 117 -9.45 -17.67 -10.33
N SER A 118 -9.68 -18.98 -10.48
CA SER A 118 -9.05 -19.78 -11.54
C SER A 118 -9.69 -19.62 -12.92
N HIS A 119 -10.85 -18.96 -13.02
CA HIS A 119 -11.55 -18.79 -14.30
C HIS A 119 -10.69 -17.99 -15.30
N GLY A 120 -10.51 -18.53 -16.51
CA GLY A 120 -9.72 -17.89 -17.56
C GLY A 120 -8.20 -18.01 -17.40
N ILE A 121 -7.72 -18.79 -16.42
CA ILE A 121 -6.29 -19.06 -16.20
C ILE A 121 -5.96 -20.49 -16.65
N ASN A 122 -4.82 -20.67 -17.33
CA ASN A 122 -4.34 -22.01 -17.69
C ASN A 122 -3.69 -22.67 -16.46
N VAL A 123 -4.38 -23.64 -15.85
CA VAL A 123 -3.91 -24.38 -14.67
C VAL A 123 -3.55 -25.81 -15.04
N ILE A 124 -2.31 -26.20 -14.82
CA ILE A 124 -1.82 -27.57 -15.06
C ILE A 124 -1.76 -28.31 -13.72
N LEU A 125 -2.71 -29.21 -13.50
CA LEU A 125 -2.77 -30.07 -12.31
C LEU A 125 -1.86 -31.30 -12.46
N ASN A 126 -1.54 -31.96 -11.33
CA ASN A 126 -0.69 -33.15 -11.28
C ASN A 126 0.72 -32.92 -11.90
N ALA A 127 1.23 -31.69 -11.79
CA ALA A 127 2.51 -31.26 -12.34
C ALA A 127 3.49 -30.86 -11.22
N ARG A 128 4.06 -31.86 -10.54
CA ARG A 128 5.03 -31.62 -9.47
C ARG A 128 6.32 -31.02 -10.04
N VAL A 129 6.69 -29.83 -9.58
CA VAL A 129 7.97 -29.19 -9.88
C VAL A 129 9.06 -29.87 -9.05
N VAL A 130 10.15 -30.29 -9.71
CA VAL A 130 11.31 -30.94 -9.06
C VAL A 130 12.59 -30.11 -9.18
N ARG A 131 12.65 -29.16 -10.11
CA ARG A 131 13.78 -28.23 -10.27
C ARG A 131 13.34 -26.92 -10.91
N ILE A 132 13.92 -25.82 -10.44
CA ILE A 132 13.75 -24.45 -10.90
C ILE A 132 15.16 -23.92 -11.19
N SER A 133 15.52 -23.93 -12.47
CA SER A 133 16.74 -23.31 -12.95
C SER A 133 16.47 -21.85 -13.27
N HIS A 134 17.18 -20.91 -12.67
CA HIS A 134 16.90 -19.47 -12.79
C HIS A 134 18.14 -18.65 -13.07
N CYS A 135 17.96 -17.52 -13.73
CA CYS A 135 18.98 -16.51 -13.92
C CYS A 135 18.34 -15.11 -13.92
N GLU A 136 19.11 -14.09 -14.30
CA GLU A 136 18.62 -12.71 -14.28
C GLU A 136 17.42 -12.45 -15.20
N THR A 137 17.26 -13.25 -16.27
CA THR A 137 16.32 -12.94 -17.37
C THR A 137 15.38 -14.09 -17.73
N LYS A 138 15.59 -15.31 -17.24
CA LYS A 138 14.81 -16.49 -17.58
C LYS A 138 14.72 -17.48 -16.43
N VAL A 139 13.71 -18.33 -16.49
CA VAL A 139 13.52 -19.48 -15.61
C VAL A 139 13.13 -20.71 -16.43
N SER A 140 13.65 -21.86 -16.04
CA SER A 140 13.27 -23.17 -16.55
C SER A 140 12.77 -24.04 -15.40
N ILE A 141 11.58 -24.62 -15.57
CA ILE A 141 10.87 -25.40 -14.57
C ILE A 141 10.81 -26.85 -15.05
N GLN A 142 11.47 -27.74 -14.33
CA GLN A 142 11.43 -29.18 -14.59
C GLN A 142 10.37 -29.84 -13.72
N LEU A 143 9.52 -30.64 -14.37
CA LEU A 143 8.50 -31.46 -13.73
C LEU A 143 9.02 -32.88 -13.45
N GLU A 144 8.41 -33.56 -12.49
CA GLU A 144 8.76 -34.93 -12.09
C GLU A 144 8.67 -35.94 -13.25
N ASN A 145 7.75 -35.72 -14.19
CA ASN A 145 7.59 -36.56 -15.38
C ASN A 145 8.63 -36.30 -16.48
N GLY A 146 9.61 -35.41 -16.23
CA GLY A 146 10.68 -35.05 -17.15
C GLY A 146 10.37 -33.90 -18.11
N HIS A 147 9.13 -33.39 -18.18
CA HIS A 147 8.83 -32.21 -18.99
C HIS A 147 9.45 -30.94 -18.40
N CYS A 148 9.88 -30.02 -19.28
CA CYS A 148 10.41 -28.73 -18.90
C CYS A 148 9.59 -27.58 -19.50
N HIS A 149 9.34 -26.55 -18.72
CA HIS A 149 8.73 -25.30 -19.15
C HIS A 149 9.74 -24.16 -19.05
N GLU A 150 9.93 -23.41 -20.13
CA GLU A 150 10.69 -22.17 -20.09
C GLU A 150 9.75 -20.96 -19.94
N ALA A 151 10.18 -19.98 -19.16
CA ALA A 151 9.46 -18.72 -18.98
C ALA A 151 10.44 -17.56 -18.80
N ASP A 152 10.00 -16.35 -19.16
CA ASP A 152 10.76 -15.13 -18.90
C ASP A 152 10.79 -14.80 -17.39
N HIS A 153 9.73 -15.14 -16.66
CA HIS A 153 9.60 -14.95 -15.22
C HIS A 153 8.87 -16.12 -14.57
N CYS A 154 9.18 -16.38 -13.29
CA CYS A 154 8.46 -17.35 -12.46
C CYS A 154 8.07 -16.70 -11.13
N ILE A 155 6.81 -16.85 -10.71
CA ILE A 155 6.36 -16.53 -9.35
C ILE A 155 6.28 -17.84 -8.57
N CYS A 156 7.19 -18.02 -7.61
CA CYS A 156 7.24 -19.16 -6.72
C CYS A 156 6.30 -18.93 -5.52
N THR A 157 5.27 -19.78 -5.41
CA THR A 157 4.32 -19.79 -4.28
C THR A 157 4.42 -21.09 -3.47
N ILE A 158 5.56 -21.77 -3.53
CA ILE A 158 5.80 -23.03 -2.80
C ILE A 158 5.72 -22.73 -1.29
N PRO A 159 4.93 -23.50 -0.51
CA PRO A 159 4.79 -23.27 0.93
C PRO A 159 6.12 -23.31 1.68
N LEU A 160 6.21 -22.55 2.77
CA LEU A 160 7.44 -22.44 3.57
C LEU A 160 7.92 -23.81 4.08
N GLY A 161 7.00 -24.71 4.47
CA GLY A 161 7.35 -26.07 4.91
C GLY A 161 8.08 -26.86 3.81
N VAL A 162 7.58 -26.78 2.58
CA VAL A 162 8.22 -27.41 1.41
C VAL A 162 9.55 -26.74 1.09
N LEU A 163 9.62 -25.41 1.14
CA LEU A 163 10.90 -24.69 0.94
C LEU A 163 11.95 -25.12 1.96
N LYS A 164 11.60 -25.28 3.24
CA LYS A 164 12.53 -25.76 4.27
C LYS A 164 13.11 -27.14 3.95
N ARG A 165 12.29 -28.06 3.43
CA ARG A 165 12.73 -29.42 3.07
C ARG A 165 13.53 -29.44 1.77
N ASP A 166 13.03 -28.77 0.74
CA ASP A 166 13.40 -29.05 -0.65
C ASP A 166 14.22 -27.94 -1.31
N HIS A 167 14.44 -26.78 -0.67
CA HIS A 167 15.26 -25.71 -1.27
C HIS A 167 16.65 -26.17 -1.79
N PRO A 168 17.35 -27.17 -1.19
CA PRO A 168 18.67 -27.60 -1.69
C PRO A 168 18.61 -28.27 -3.07
N ILE A 169 17.49 -28.91 -3.41
CA ILE A 169 17.31 -29.64 -4.67
C ILE A 169 16.46 -28.86 -5.68
N LEU A 170 15.58 -27.98 -5.20
CA LEU A 170 14.65 -27.23 -6.03
C LEU A 170 15.30 -26.11 -6.83
N PHE A 171 16.34 -25.43 -6.33
CA PHE A 171 16.85 -24.21 -6.96
C PHE A 171 18.24 -24.37 -7.56
N ASP A 172 18.40 -23.89 -8.79
CA ASP A 172 19.67 -23.90 -9.51
C ASP A 172 19.89 -22.57 -10.26
N PRO A 173 20.84 -21.70 -9.86
CA PRO A 173 21.75 -21.87 -8.73
C PRO A 173 21.01 -21.85 -7.39
N ALA A 174 21.69 -22.30 -6.34
CA ALA A 174 21.15 -22.27 -4.97
C ALA A 174 20.72 -20.85 -4.56
N LEU A 175 19.69 -20.76 -3.71
CA LEU A 175 19.24 -19.48 -3.16
C LEU A 175 20.35 -18.81 -2.33
N PRO A 176 20.42 -17.47 -2.29
CA PRO A 176 21.38 -16.75 -1.47
C PRO A 176 21.25 -17.04 0.02
N GLU A 177 22.36 -16.98 0.75
CA GLU A 177 22.43 -17.27 2.18
C GLU A 177 21.47 -16.43 3.04
N SER A 178 21.17 -15.19 2.63
CA SER A 178 20.15 -14.37 3.31
C SER A 178 18.77 -15.02 3.25
N LYS A 179 18.36 -15.50 2.07
CA LYS A 179 17.07 -16.17 1.88
C LYS A 179 17.04 -17.55 2.56
N LEU A 180 18.14 -18.30 2.52
CA LEU A 180 18.27 -19.57 3.24
C LEU A 180 18.13 -19.38 4.76
N ARG A 181 18.75 -18.34 5.33
CA ARG A 181 18.60 -18.00 6.75
C ARG A 181 17.15 -17.66 7.09
N SER A 182 16.45 -16.90 6.25
CA SER A 182 15.03 -16.59 6.49
C SER A 182 14.12 -17.81 6.37
N ILE A 183 14.35 -18.68 5.37
CA ILE A 183 13.65 -19.98 5.27
C ILE A 183 13.87 -20.82 6.53
N SER A 184 15.09 -20.84 7.07
CA SER A 184 15.43 -21.59 8.28
C SER A 184 14.80 -20.99 9.54
N ARG A 185 14.86 -19.67 9.71
CA ARG A 185 14.42 -18.95 10.92
C ARG A 185 12.90 -18.84 11.07
N LEU A 186 12.16 -18.63 9.99
CA LEU A 186 10.69 -18.57 10.06
C LEU A 186 10.11 -19.91 10.54
N GLY A 187 9.09 -19.87 11.38
CA GLY A 187 8.40 -21.05 11.87
C GLY A 187 7.35 -21.56 10.88
N VAL A 188 7.01 -22.85 10.96
CA VAL A 188 5.85 -23.46 10.28
C VAL A 188 4.99 -24.12 11.35
N GLY A 189 3.80 -23.57 11.55
CA GLY A 189 2.83 -24.03 12.54
C GLY A 189 2.22 -25.37 12.16
N THR A 190 1.74 -26.09 13.16
CA THR A 190 1.14 -27.42 13.02
C THR A 190 -0.30 -27.42 13.54
N MET A 191 -1.24 -27.71 12.65
CA MET A 191 -2.66 -27.80 12.98
C MET A 191 -3.30 -28.89 12.12
N GLU A 192 -4.22 -29.64 12.71
CA GLU A 192 -5.08 -30.60 12.01
C GLU A 192 -6.54 -30.41 12.39
N LYS A 193 -7.44 -30.84 11.50
CA LYS A 193 -8.88 -30.76 11.67
C LYS A 193 -9.53 -32.13 11.52
N VAL A 194 -10.50 -32.42 12.37
CA VAL A 194 -11.41 -33.56 12.23
C VAL A 194 -12.83 -33.04 12.12
N ALA A 195 -13.37 -33.06 10.91
CA ALA A 195 -14.75 -32.66 10.63
C ALA A 195 -15.66 -33.89 10.71
N LEU A 196 -16.69 -33.80 11.56
CA LEU A 196 -17.64 -34.87 11.84
C LEU A 196 -19.07 -34.38 11.55
N ARG A 197 -19.77 -35.03 10.63
CA ARG A 197 -21.16 -34.73 10.28
C ARG A 197 -22.07 -35.76 10.90
N PHE A 198 -23.03 -35.31 11.71
CA PHE A 198 -23.95 -36.17 12.46
C PHE A 198 -25.38 -36.07 11.93
N GLN A 199 -26.20 -37.06 12.27
CA GLN A 199 -27.64 -37.01 12.06
C GLN A 199 -28.29 -35.87 12.87
N ASP A 200 -27.93 -35.73 14.15
CA ASP A 200 -28.50 -34.76 15.09
C ASP A 200 -27.42 -33.90 15.77
N CYS A 201 -27.76 -32.67 16.16
CA CYS A 201 -26.88 -31.76 16.88
C CYS A 201 -27.00 -31.90 18.40
N PHE A 202 -26.48 -33.00 18.94
CA PHE A 202 -26.50 -33.26 20.38
C PHE A 202 -25.82 -32.16 21.23
N TRP A 203 -24.89 -31.39 20.65
CA TRP A 203 -24.22 -30.28 21.31
C TRP A 203 -25.10 -29.05 21.51
N GLU A 204 -26.24 -28.93 20.82
CA GLU A 204 -27.19 -27.82 21.03
C GLU A 204 -28.03 -28.00 22.31
N GLN A 205 -28.04 -29.19 22.91
CA GLN A 205 -28.84 -29.48 24.11
C GLN A 205 -28.13 -29.13 25.43
N GLY A 206 -26.91 -28.59 25.37
CA GLY A 206 -26.01 -28.48 26.52
C GLY A 206 -25.75 -27.06 27.05
N SER A 207 -26.74 -26.39 27.64
CA SER A 207 -26.56 -25.47 28.79
C SER A 207 -27.90 -24.85 29.20
N PRO A 208 -28.43 -25.09 30.42
CA PRO A 208 -29.68 -24.47 30.89
C PRO A 208 -29.58 -22.94 31.13
N HIS A 209 -28.44 -22.31 30.84
CA HIS A 209 -28.20 -20.87 31.11
C HIS A 209 -27.75 -20.08 29.88
N SER A 210 -27.73 -20.68 28.70
CA SER A 210 -27.43 -19.99 27.44
C SER A 210 -28.73 -19.93 26.61
N PRO A 211 -29.16 -18.76 26.10
CA PRO A 211 -30.26 -18.69 25.14
C PRO A 211 -29.93 -19.55 23.90
N PRO A 212 -30.92 -19.91 23.07
CA PRO A 212 -30.73 -20.65 21.82
C PRO A 212 -30.07 -19.77 20.74
N GLU A 213 -28.97 -19.11 21.06
CA GLU A 213 -28.00 -18.67 20.08
C GLU A 213 -27.24 -19.93 19.64
N ALA A 214 -27.29 -20.25 18.36
CA ALA A 214 -26.71 -21.49 17.84
C ALA A 214 -25.21 -21.55 18.20
N LEU A 215 -24.83 -22.48 19.07
CA LEU A 215 -23.47 -22.68 19.57
C LEU A 215 -22.49 -22.73 18.40
N HIS A 216 -21.69 -21.68 18.22
CA HIS A 216 -20.77 -21.60 17.10
C HIS A 216 -19.38 -22.14 17.45
N CYS A 217 -18.82 -21.73 18.58
CA CYS A 217 -17.52 -22.19 19.08
C CYS A 217 -17.65 -22.83 20.46
N ILE A 218 -17.03 -23.99 20.64
CA ILE A 218 -17.05 -24.76 21.88
C ILE A 218 -15.62 -24.96 22.35
N TYR A 219 -15.24 -24.28 23.44
CA TYR A 219 -13.89 -24.35 24.00
C TYR A 219 -13.82 -25.37 25.13
N ARG A 220 -12.85 -26.28 25.06
CA ARG A 220 -12.57 -27.25 26.12
C ARG A 220 -11.50 -26.68 27.04
N LYS A 221 -11.87 -26.30 28.27
CA LYS A 221 -10.90 -25.89 29.30
C LYS A 221 -10.17 -27.12 29.86
N PRO A 222 -8.85 -27.06 30.08
CA PRO A 222 -8.10 -28.21 30.58
C PRO A 222 -8.49 -28.54 32.02
N THR A 223 -8.63 -29.83 32.32
CA THR A 223 -8.92 -30.32 33.67
C THR A 223 -7.70 -30.91 34.39
N THR A 224 -6.62 -31.20 33.65
CA THR A 224 -5.36 -31.75 34.16
C THR A 224 -4.18 -31.18 33.34
N GLU A 225 -2.96 -31.28 33.87
CA GLU A 225 -1.72 -31.04 33.12
C GLU A 225 -1.50 -32.02 31.97
N GLY A 226 -2.27 -33.13 31.93
CA GLY A 226 -2.18 -34.15 30.90
C GLY A 226 -2.24 -33.59 29.48
N ARG A 227 -3.00 -32.51 29.23
CA ARG A 227 -3.04 -31.81 27.92
C ARG A 227 -1.67 -31.34 27.43
N ARG A 228 -0.73 -31.08 28.34
CA ARG A 228 0.61 -30.54 28.04
C ARG A 228 1.71 -31.60 28.14
N GLN A 229 1.34 -32.87 28.34
CA GLN A 229 2.30 -33.96 28.30
C GLN A 229 2.60 -34.34 26.85
N ALA A 230 3.83 -34.78 26.57
CA ALA A 230 4.16 -35.34 25.27
C ALA A 230 3.21 -36.51 24.94
N GLY A 231 2.67 -36.55 23.72
CA GLY A 231 1.66 -37.54 23.32
C GLY A 231 0.21 -37.16 23.64
N ALA A 232 -0.05 -36.00 24.26
CA ALA A 232 -1.41 -35.56 24.57
C ALA A 232 -2.18 -35.11 23.32
N MET A 233 -3.09 -35.96 22.85
CA MET A 233 -3.92 -35.67 21.69
C MET A 233 -5.20 -34.93 22.10
N GLU A 234 -5.13 -33.62 22.25
CA GLU A 234 -6.26 -32.80 22.71
C GLU A 234 -6.77 -31.84 21.64
N ALA A 235 -8.10 -31.71 21.54
CA ALA A 235 -8.75 -30.69 20.71
C ALA A 235 -9.21 -29.53 21.63
N PRO A 236 -8.49 -28.40 21.67
CA PRO A 236 -8.84 -27.30 22.57
C PRO A 236 -10.15 -26.60 22.21
N TYR A 237 -10.58 -26.65 20.94
CA TYR A 237 -11.85 -26.08 20.51
C TYR A 237 -12.49 -26.82 19.35
N PHE A 238 -13.80 -26.63 19.23
CA PHE A 238 -14.64 -27.16 18.18
C PHE A 238 -15.48 -26.04 17.57
N VAL A 239 -15.67 -26.07 16.25
CA VAL A 239 -16.50 -25.12 15.51
C VAL A 239 -17.71 -25.85 14.94
N SER A 240 -18.92 -25.40 15.29
CA SER A 240 -20.15 -25.85 14.65
C SER A 240 -20.39 -25.09 13.37
N LEU A 241 -20.54 -25.81 12.26
CA LEU A 241 -20.89 -25.20 10.97
C LEU A 241 -22.39 -24.93 10.83
N LYS A 242 -23.22 -25.48 11.72
CA LYS A 242 -24.69 -25.36 11.66
C LYS A 242 -25.21 -23.92 11.59
N PRO A 243 -24.71 -22.95 12.38
CA PRO A 243 -25.20 -21.57 12.30
C PRO A 243 -25.00 -20.92 10.93
N VAL A 244 -24.01 -21.39 10.16
CA VAL A 244 -23.59 -20.77 8.89
C VAL A 244 -24.08 -21.55 7.68
N THR A 245 -24.01 -22.88 7.73
CA THR A 245 -24.30 -23.77 6.59
C THR A 245 -25.55 -24.62 6.78
N SER A 246 -26.18 -24.58 7.96
CA SER A 246 -27.23 -25.53 8.37
C SER A 246 -26.80 -26.99 8.42
N SER A 247 -25.51 -27.30 8.18
CA SER A 247 -24.97 -28.65 8.31
C SER A 247 -24.77 -29.01 9.78
N ASN A 248 -25.19 -30.21 10.16
CA ASN A 248 -24.94 -30.80 11.47
C ASN A 248 -23.48 -31.29 11.57
N THR A 249 -22.53 -30.39 11.30
CA THR A 249 -21.09 -30.65 11.27
C THR A 249 -20.40 -29.93 12.41
N LEU A 250 -19.58 -30.68 13.13
CA LEU A 250 -18.67 -30.16 14.15
C LEU A 250 -17.23 -30.40 13.68
N VAL A 251 -16.40 -29.38 13.74
CA VAL A 251 -14.99 -29.45 13.34
C VAL A 251 -14.12 -29.32 14.58
N ALA A 252 -13.41 -30.38 14.93
CA ALA A 252 -12.41 -30.37 16.00
C ALA A 252 -11.10 -29.82 15.44
N TYR A 253 -10.46 -28.92 16.19
CA TYR A 253 -9.16 -28.35 15.85
C TYR A 253 -8.13 -28.91 16.81
N TYR A 254 -7.07 -29.50 16.26
CA TYR A 254 -5.90 -29.97 16.98
C TYR A 254 -4.73 -29.08 16.58
N VAL A 255 -3.92 -28.66 17.53
CA VAL A 255 -2.80 -27.73 17.31
C VAL A 255 -1.52 -28.31 17.92
N THR A 256 -0.37 -27.77 17.49
CA THR A 256 0.96 -28.05 18.08
C THR A 256 1.25 -29.56 18.19
N ASP A 257 1.63 -30.06 19.36
CA ASP A 257 1.96 -31.47 19.57
C ASP A 257 0.76 -32.38 19.36
N GLY A 258 -0.43 -31.95 19.80
CA GLY A 258 -1.66 -32.72 19.60
C GLY A 258 -1.99 -32.94 18.11
N ALA A 259 -1.64 -31.97 17.26
CA ALA A 259 -1.76 -32.08 15.81
C ALA A 259 -0.76 -33.09 15.21
N ARG A 260 0.51 -33.06 15.67
CA ARG A 260 1.58 -33.96 15.19
C ARG A 260 1.28 -35.42 15.54
N GLU A 261 0.86 -35.66 16.78
CA GLU A 261 0.47 -36.99 17.26
C GLU A 261 -0.76 -37.51 16.51
N LEU A 262 -1.80 -36.68 16.34
CA LEU A 262 -2.98 -37.03 15.57
C LEU A 262 -2.64 -37.37 14.11
N ALA A 263 -1.75 -36.61 13.48
CA ALA A 263 -1.34 -36.84 12.09
C ALA A 263 -0.62 -38.18 11.89
N SER A 264 -0.02 -38.76 12.94
CA SER A 264 0.63 -40.08 12.87
C SER A 264 -0.35 -41.26 12.85
N LEU A 265 -1.60 -41.04 13.26
CA LEU A 265 -2.61 -42.10 13.33
C LEU A 265 -3.33 -42.32 12.00
N GLU A 266 -3.93 -43.50 11.84
CA GLU A 266 -4.84 -43.78 10.75
C GLU A 266 -6.15 -42.98 10.90
N ALA A 267 -6.80 -42.63 9.78
CA ALA A 267 -7.97 -41.74 9.79
C ALA A 267 -9.11 -42.26 10.70
N ALA A 268 -9.35 -43.58 10.73
CA ALA A 268 -10.37 -44.18 11.59
C ALA A 268 -10.05 -44.03 13.09
N GLU A 269 -8.78 -44.06 13.45
CA GLU A 269 -8.33 -43.88 14.84
C GLU A 269 -8.44 -42.42 15.27
N ARG A 270 -8.11 -41.48 14.38
CA ARG A 270 -8.34 -40.04 14.60
C ARG A 270 -9.80 -39.76 14.89
N VAL A 271 -10.71 -40.30 14.07
CA VAL A 271 -12.16 -40.16 14.25
C VAL A 271 -12.60 -40.74 15.59
N ARG A 272 -12.22 -41.98 15.88
CA ARG A 272 -12.58 -42.64 17.15
C ARG A 272 -12.10 -41.85 18.37
N HIS A 273 -10.87 -41.34 18.31
CA HIS A 273 -10.30 -40.50 19.36
C HIS A 273 -11.09 -39.20 19.53
N THR A 274 -11.43 -38.50 18.44
CA THR A 274 -12.28 -37.29 18.52
C THR A 274 -13.68 -37.59 19.07
N LEU A 275 -14.28 -38.74 18.71
CA LEU A 275 -15.58 -39.16 19.27
C LEU A 275 -15.48 -39.44 20.77
N GLN A 276 -14.40 -40.06 21.25
CA GLN A 276 -14.14 -40.24 22.67
C GLN A 276 -14.04 -38.90 23.40
N LEU A 277 -13.34 -37.91 22.84
CA LEU A 277 -13.30 -36.55 23.41
C LEU A 277 -14.71 -35.95 23.51
N LEU A 278 -15.54 -36.06 22.47
CA LEU A 278 -16.92 -35.59 22.51
C LEU A 278 -17.77 -36.29 23.58
N CYS A 279 -17.61 -37.60 23.75
CA CYS A 279 -18.26 -38.36 24.81
C CYS A 279 -17.90 -37.82 26.20
N THR A 280 -16.61 -37.50 26.43
CA THR A 280 -16.17 -36.91 27.70
C THR A 280 -16.71 -35.50 27.93
N MET A 281 -16.90 -34.71 26.87
CA MET A 281 -17.36 -33.33 26.96
C MET A 281 -18.86 -33.22 27.24
N PHE A 282 -19.68 -34.05 26.58
CA PHE A 282 -21.14 -33.90 26.61
C PHE A 282 -21.86 -34.92 27.53
N GLY A 283 -21.22 -36.05 27.88
CA GLY A 283 -21.70 -37.04 28.88
C GLY A 283 -23.08 -37.67 28.59
N PRO A 284 -23.47 -38.71 29.36
CA PRO A 284 -22.94 -40.07 29.19
C PRO A 284 -23.27 -40.61 27.78
N LEU A 285 -22.66 -40.02 26.74
CA LEU A 285 -22.74 -40.54 25.39
C LEU A 285 -21.72 -41.68 25.28
N GLU A 286 -22.15 -42.85 24.81
CA GLU A 286 -21.23 -43.94 24.48
C GLU A 286 -20.64 -43.69 23.08
N PRO A 287 -19.34 -43.92 22.85
CA PRO A 287 -18.71 -43.73 21.54
C PRO A 287 -19.44 -44.45 20.41
N THR A 288 -19.90 -45.68 20.66
CA THR A 288 -20.71 -46.46 19.71
C THR A 288 -22.01 -45.77 19.33
N SER A 289 -22.68 -45.10 20.28
CA SER A 289 -23.90 -44.33 20.01
C SER A 289 -23.63 -43.10 19.12
N LEU A 290 -22.45 -42.49 19.23
CA LEU A 290 -22.05 -41.39 18.35
C LEU A 290 -21.59 -41.88 16.98
N GLU A 291 -20.88 -43.01 16.93
CA GLU A 291 -20.47 -43.67 15.68
C GLU A 291 -21.69 -44.06 14.84
N GLU A 292 -22.75 -44.61 15.44
CA GLU A 292 -24.01 -44.93 14.75
C GLU A 292 -24.71 -43.71 14.13
N LYS A 293 -24.53 -42.53 14.74
CA LYS A 293 -25.11 -41.25 14.27
C LYS A 293 -24.18 -40.47 13.35
N LEU A 294 -22.94 -40.92 13.17
CA LEU A 294 -21.95 -40.28 12.33
C LEU A 294 -22.24 -40.61 10.86
N LEU A 295 -22.61 -39.59 10.09
CA LEU A 295 -22.91 -39.73 8.67
C LEU A 295 -21.62 -39.66 7.83
N GLU A 296 -20.66 -38.84 8.26
CA GLU A 296 -19.42 -38.62 7.51
C GLU A 296 -18.33 -38.05 8.41
N ALA A 297 -17.08 -38.43 8.13
CA ALA A 297 -15.90 -37.84 8.75
C ALA A 297 -14.81 -37.52 7.72
N LYS A 298 -14.08 -36.41 7.96
CA LYS A 298 -12.89 -36.01 7.20
C LYS A 298 -11.80 -35.56 8.15
N CYS A 299 -10.57 -35.99 7.90
CA CYS A 299 -9.39 -35.61 8.65
C CYS A 299 -8.40 -34.91 7.72
N THR A 300 -7.75 -33.85 8.19
CA THR A 300 -6.58 -33.28 7.50
C THR A 300 -5.30 -33.97 7.96
N SER A 301 -4.25 -33.84 7.16
CA SER A 301 -2.88 -34.27 7.46
C SER A 301 -1.87 -33.23 6.94
N TRP A 302 -2.09 -31.94 7.20
CA TRP A 302 -1.27 -30.83 6.68
C TRP A 302 0.23 -31.01 6.95
N THR A 303 0.56 -31.55 8.13
CA THR A 303 1.94 -31.82 8.55
C THR A 303 2.63 -32.93 7.75
N LEU A 304 1.87 -33.88 7.19
CA LEU A 304 2.38 -34.98 6.37
C LEU A 304 2.13 -34.79 4.87
N ASP A 305 1.30 -33.82 4.49
CA ASP A 305 1.06 -33.46 3.09
C ASP A 305 2.36 -32.94 2.46
N GLU A 306 2.89 -33.68 1.50
CA GLU A 306 4.15 -33.35 0.83
C GLU A 306 4.15 -32.00 0.11
N GLN A 307 2.97 -31.44 -0.19
CA GLN A 307 2.80 -30.15 -0.85
C GLN A 307 2.68 -28.99 0.14
N SER A 308 2.52 -29.26 1.44
CA SER A 308 2.29 -28.24 2.48
C SER A 308 3.35 -28.30 3.59
N LEU A 309 3.56 -29.49 4.16
CA LEU A 309 4.46 -29.78 5.29
C LEU A 309 4.23 -28.88 6.51
N GLY A 310 2.96 -28.63 6.82
CA GLY A 310 2.53 -27.77 7.91
C GLY A 310 1.30 -26.94 7.54
N ALA A 311 0.83 -26.14 8.49
CA ALA A 311 -0.35 -25.31 8.32
C ALA A 311 -0.01 -23.95 7.68
N TYR A 312 0.71 -23.10 8.41
CA TYR A 312 1.08 -21.75 7.97
C TYR A 312 2.27 -21.21 8.78
N SER A 313 2.93 -20.18 8.27
CA SER A 313 4.13 -19.63 8.89
C SER A 313 3.88 -18.91 10.22
N PHE A 314 4.93 -18.65 11.00
CA PHE A 314 4.90 -17.76 12.16
C PHE A 314 6.29 -17.18 12.44
N ASN A 315 6.37 -16.11 13.25
CA ASN A 315 7.65 -15.58 13.70
C ASN A 315 8.17 -16.41 14.89
N ALA A 316 9.03 -17.38 14.60
CA ALA A 316 9.72 -18.19 15.60
C ALA A 316 10.82 -17.40 16.31
N VAL A 317 11.33 -17.92 17.43
CA VAL A 317 12.46 -17.34 18.16
C VAL A 317 13.64 -17.02 17.22
N GLY A 318 14.06 -15.75 17.21
CA GLY A 318 15.16 -15.27 16.37
C GLY A 318 14.77 -14.89 14.94
N SER A 319 13.48 -14.95 14.58
CA SER A 319 12.94 -14.43 13.32
C SER A 319 12.18 -13.12 13.54
N SER A 320 11.95 -12.38 12.45
CA SER A 320 11.20 -11.12 12.44
C SER A 320 10.54 -10.88 11.09
N SER A 321 9.77 -9.79 10.96
CA SER A 321 9.20 -9.37 9.67
C SER A 321 10.24 -9.14 8.57
N ARG A 322 11.49 -8.84 8.92
CA ARG A 322 12.61 -8.76 7.95
C ARG A 322 12.87 -10.09 7.23
N ASP A 323 12.63 -11.23 7.90
CA ASP A 323 12.77 -12.54 7.25
C ASP A 323 11.69 -12.75 6.19
N ARG A 324 10.48 -12.22 6.41
CA ARG A 324 9.38 -12.27 5.43
C ARG A 324 9.68 -11.39 4.22
N LEU A 325 10.22 -10.18 4.44
CA LEU A 325 10.68 -9.29 3.36
C LEU A 325 11.84 -9.92 2.56
N THR A 326 12.78 -10.57 3.25
CA THR A 326 13.90 -11.28 2.61
C THR A 326 13.40 -12.48 1.80
N LEU A 327 12.41 -13.22 2.33
CA LEU A 327 11.76 -14.32 1.62
C LEU A 327 10.99 -13.81 0.38
N ALA A 328 10.31 -12.66 0.49
CA ALA A 328 9.57 -12.02 -0.60
C ALA A 328 10.47 -11.50 -1.73
N SER A 329 11.70 -11.07 -1.41
CA SER A 329 12.59 -10.39 -2.35
C SER A 329 12.88 -11.23 -3.61
N PRO A 330 12.76 -10.68 -4.83
CA PRO A 330 13.00 -11.42 -6.07
C PRO A 330 14.49 -11.69 -6.30
N LEU A 331 14.78 -12.72 -7.10
CA LEU A 331 16.11 -13.11 -7.57
C LEU A 331 16.10 -13.17 -9.10
N GLY A 332 16.53 -12.10 -9.75
CA GLY A 332 16.50 -12.05 -11.20
C GLY A 332 15.08 -12.22 -11.74
N ALA A 333 14.84 -13.28 -12.51
CA ALA A 333 13.53 -13.62 -13.06
C ALA A 333 12.64 -14.46 -12.12
N LEU A 334 13.15 -14.85 -10.96
CA LEU A 334 12.44 -15.65 -9.95
C LEU A 334 11.89 -14.75 -8.83
N HIS A 335 10.56 -14.66 -8.75
CA HIS A 335 9.82 -13.88 -7.76
C HIS A 335 9.20 -14.80 -6.71
N PHE A 336 8.88 -14.28 -5.52
CA PHE A 336 8.31 -15.07 -4.42
C PHE A 336 7.00 -14.43 -3.92
N ALA A 337 5.98 -15.27 -3.74
CA ALA A 337 4.69 -14.89 -3.15
C ALA A 337 4.15 -16.02 -2.27
N GLY A 338 3.04 -15.75 -1.58
CA GLY A 338 2.44 -16.66 -0.61
C GLY A 338 2.43 -16.07 0.80
N GLU A 339 1.68 -16.70 1.70
CA GLU A 339 1.42 -16.18 3.06
C GLU A 339 2.71 -15.84 3.82
N GLY A 340 3.75 -16.68 3.70
CA GLY A 340 5.03 -16.49 4.38
C GLY A 340 5.82 -15.27 3.92
N THR A 341 5.41 -14.64 2.81
CA THR A 341 6.03 -13.46 2.20
C THR A 341 5.28 -12.16 2.49
N SER A 342 4.19 -12.21 3.26
CA SER A 342 3.45 -11.03 3.71
C SER A 342 3.97 -10.59 5.07
N GLU A 343 4.48 -9.36 5.17
CA GLU A 343 4.87 -8.75 6.44
C GLU A 343 3.64 -8.41 7.30
N THR A 344 2.64 -7.77 6.70
CA THR A 344 1.47 -7.24 7.42
C THR A 344 0.38 -8.28 7.71
N PHE A 345 0.19 -9.26 6.83
CA PHE A 345 -0.88 -10.26 6.94
C PHE A 345 -0.36 -11.70 6.76
N PRO A 346 0.67 -12.14 7.50
CA PRO A 346 1.19 -13.50 7.39
C PRO A 346 0.12 -14.54 7.74
N SER A 347 0.31 -15.78 7.29
CA SER A 347 -0.50 -16.93 7.74
C SER A 347 -1.98 -16.88 7.32
N THR A 348 -2.35 -15.96 6.42
CA THR A 348 -3.73 -15.75 5.98
C THR A 348 -3.91 -15.90 4.46
N VAL A 349 -5.15 -16.17 4.06
CA VAL A 349 -5.55 -16.20 2.64
C VAL A 349 -5.42 -14.82 1.99
N HIS A 350 -5.78 -13.74 2.70
CA HIS A 350 -5.68 -12.39 2.15
C HIS A 350 -4.22 -11.92 2.04
N GLY A 351 -3.33 -12.30 2.96
CA GLY A 351 -1.89 -12.09 2.80
C GLY A 351 -1.31 -12.84 1.60
N ALA A 352 -1.73 -14.09 1.36
CA ALA A 352 -1.38 -14.83 0.16
C ALA A 352 -1.86 -14.10 -1.12
N LEU A 353 -3.10 -13.61 -1.14
CA LEU A 353 -3.65 -12.85 -2.26
C LEU A 353 -2.87 -11.54 -2.52
N LEU A 354 -2.62 -10.75 -1.48
CA LEU A 354 -1.92 -9.47 -1.59
C LEU A 354 -0.45 -9.66 -2.02
N SER A 355 0.23 -10.67 -1.48
CA SER A 355 1.59 -11.02 -1.91
C SER A 355 1.65 -11.50 -3.37
N GLY A 356 0.62 -12.21 -3.84
CA GLY A 356 0.49 -12.58 -5.25
C GLY A 356 0.35 -11.36 -6.17
N ARG A 357 -0.47 -10.37 -5.77
CA ARG A 357 -0.60 -9.10 -6.49
C ARG A 357 0.72 -8.32 -6.51
N ARG A 358 1.44 -8.27 -5.38
CA ARG A 358 2.79 -7.67 -5.31
C ARG A 358 3.75 -8.32 -6.31
N ALA A 359 3.91 -9.64 -6.27
CA ALA A 359 4.83 -10.35 -7.16
C ALA A 359 4.44 -10.20 -8.64
N ALA A 360 3.15 -10.17 -8.97
CA ALA A 360 2.68 -9.87 -10.31
C ALA A 360 3.09 -8.46 -10.77
N SER A 361 2.96 -7.45 -9.90
CA SER A 361 3.43 -6.08 -10.19
C SER A 361 4.94 -6.03 -10.42
N GLU A 362 5.75 -6.73 -9.60
CA GLU A 362 7.20 -6.82 -9.79
C GLU A 362 7.59 -7.37 -11.18
N VAL A 363 6.89 -8.41 -11.64
CA VAL A 363 7.09 -9.02 -12.97
C VAL A 363 6.74 -8.02 -14.06
N VAL A 364 5.58 -7.35 -13.94
CA VAL A 364 5.12 -6.34 -14.89
C VAL A 364 6.12 -5.18 -14.97
N GLU A 365 6.56 -4.65 -13.84
CA GLU A 365 7.59 -3.60 -13.78
C GLU A 365 8.91 -4.01 -14.42
N LYS A 366 9.38 -5.24 -14.20
CA LYS A 366 10.62 -5.73 -14.80
C LYS A 366 10.48 -5.93 -16.30
N LYS A 367 9.34 -6.43 -16.78
CA LYS A 367 9.01 -6.49 -18.21
C LYS A 367 8.97 -5.10 -18.83
N HIS A 368 8.37 -4.12 -18.15
CA HIS A 368 8.39 -2.73 -18.60
C HIS A 368 9.81 -2.15 -18.65
N ARG A 369 10.67 -2.44 -17.68
CA ARG A 369 12.10 -2.05 -17.69
C ARG A 369 12.90 -2.75 -18.79
N GLN A 370 12.63 -4.03 -19.08
CA GLN A 370 13.28 -4.77 -20.15
C GLN A 370 12.81 -4.31 -21.54
N LEU A 371 11.52 -4.05 -21.72
CA LEU A 371 11.00 -3.40 -22.91
C LEU A 371 11.62 -2.00 -23.05
N ALA A 372 11.66 -1.19 -22.00
CA ALA A 372 12.30 0.13 -22.04
C ALA A 372 13.80 0.07 -22.40
N SER A 373 14.52 -0.98 -22.00
CA SER A 373 15.95 -1.15 -22.33
C SER A 373 16.22 -1.81 -23.70
N GLY A 374 15.31 -2.66 -24.19
CA GLY A 374 15.31 -3.21 -25.55
C GLY A 374 14.87 -2.20 -26.62
N TRP A 375 14.26 -1.08 -26.19
CA TRP A 375 13.87 0.02 -27.05
C TRP A 375 15.06 0.94 -27.36
N ARG A 376 16.03 0.38 -28.08
CA ARG A 376 16.91 1.17 -28.94
C ARG A 376 16.23 1.40 -30.28
N GLY A 377 15.33 2.38 -30.31
CA GLY A 377 14.89 3.03 -31.55
C GLY A 377 13.37 3.03 -31.79
N ARG A 378 12.82 4.25 -31.90
CA ARG A 378 11.64 4.69 -32.67
C ARG A 378 10.42 3.75 -32.72
N ILE A 379 9.28 4.17 -32.15
CA ILE A 379 7.98 3.79 -32.73
C ILE A 379 7.73 4.66 -33.96
N PHE A 380 7.73 4.01 -35.11
CA PHE A 380 6.80 4.29 -36.19
C PHE A 380 5.66 3.28 -36.03
N VAL A 381 4.40 3.72 -35.98
CA VAL A 381 3.24 2.80 -35.98
C VAL A 381 2.94 2.39 -37.44
N PRO A 382 3.13 1.12 -37.84
CA PRO A 382 2.87 0.66 -39.20
C PRO A 382 1.37 0.51 -39.51
N GLU A 383 0.50 0.26 -38.52
CA GLU A 383 -0.94 0.11 -38.73
C GLU A 383 -1.62 1.45 -39.09
N LEU A 384 -1.10 2.59 -38.61
CA LEU A 384 -1.54 3.93 -39.01
C LEU A 384 -1.30 4.20 -40.51
N ARG A 385 -0.40 3.45 -41.15
CA ARG A 385 -0.03 3.60 -42.56
C ARG A 385 -1.09 3.02 -43.51
N ALA A 386 -1.94 2.11 -43.05
CA ALA A 386 -3.03 1.53 -43.86
C ALA A 386 -4.25 2.46 -43.92
N GLU A 387 -4.62 3.09 -42.80
CA GLU A 387 -5.67 4.11 -42.75
C GLU A 387 -5.25 5.40 -43.46
N LEU A 388 -3.98 5.80 -43.36
CA LEU A 388 -3.46 6.97 -44.07
C LEU A 388 -3.31 6.76 -45.60
N ARG A 389 -3.26 5.51 -46.09
CA ARG A 389 -3.32 5.19 -47.53
C ARG A 389 -4.73 5.33 -48.11
N ALA A 390 -5.77 5.11 -47.31
CA ALA A 390 -7.16 5.34 -47.71
C ALA A 390 -7.45 6.83 -47.97
N LEU A 391 -6.56 7.72 -47.54
CA LEU A 391 -6.63 9.17 -47.70
C LEU A 391 -5.76 9.74 -48.85
N GLY A 392 -5.10 8.88 -49.65
CA GLY A 392 -4.62 9.25 -50.99
C GLY A 392 -3.41 10.19 -51.10
N LEU A 393 -2.33 9.96 -50.35
CA LEU A 393 -1.10 10.78 -50.43
C LEU A 393 0.10 9.91 -50.84
N ASP A 394 0.78 10.30 -51.94
CA ASP A 394 1.88 9.56 -52.56
C ASP A 394 3.28 9.98 -52.08
N ASP A 395 4.25 9.11 -52.38
CA ASP A 395 5.64 9.14 -51.92
C ASP A 395 6.45 10.26 -52.60
N GLN A 396 6.45 11.47 -52.03
CA GLN A 396 7.62 12.36 -51.96
C GLN A 396 7.34 13.55 -51.04
N GLY A 397 7.66 13.43 -49.74
CA GLY A 397 7.52 14.57 -48.82
C GLY A 397 7.62 14.25 -47.34
N VAL A 398 8.47 13.30 -46.92
CA VAL A 398 8.61 12.89 -45.50
C VAL A 398 9.79 13.60 -44.80
N ARG A 399 10.01 14.89 -45.06
CA ARG A 399 10.86 15.73 -44.20
C ARG A 399 10.22 17.11 -44.05
N ARG A 400 9.90 17.45 -42.80
CA ARG A 400 9.14 18.61 -42.28
C ARG A 400 7.62 18.43 -42.29
N SER A 401 7.04 18.20 -41.10
CA SER A 401 5.71 18.73 -40.69
C SER A 401 5.17 18.14 -39.37
N LEU A 402 5.92 18.24 -38.27
CA LEU A 402 5.27 18.28 -36.95
C LEU A 402 5.59 19.62 -36.29
N VAL A 403 6.86 20.01 -36.37
CA VAL A 403 7.36 21.35 -36.02
C VAL A 403 6.70 22.43 -36.89
N GLU A 404 6.56 22.25 -38.21
CA GLU A 404 5.88 23.24 -39.07
C GLU A 404 4.35 23.29 -38.88
N ARG A 405 3.72 22.23 -38.36
CA ARG A 405 2.27 22.23 -38.04
C ARG A 405 1.97 22.83 -36.67
N LEU A 406 2.86 22.62 -35.69
CA LEU A 406 2.86 23.36 -34.43
C LEU A 406 3.14 24.85 -34.66
N LEU A 407 4.11 25.18 -35.51
CA LEU A 407 4.40 26.57 -35.92
C LEU A 407 3.27 27.20 -36.75
N ALA A 408 2.60 26.47 -37.65
CA ALA A 408 1.46 26.99 -38.42
C ALA A 408 0.18 27.16 -37.57
N ALA A 409 0.00 26.35 -36.53
CA ALA A 409 -1.10 26.51 -35.57
C ALA A 409 -0.87 27.70 -34.61
N VAL A 410 0.39 27.96 -34.24
CA VAL A 410 0.77 29.16 -33.47
C VAL A 410 0.74 30.42 -34.36
N ALA A 411 1.21 30.36 -35.61
CA ALA A 411 1.13 31.48 -36.57
C ALA A 411 -0.30 31.72 -37.11
N GLY A 412 -1.20 30.74 -37.02
CA GLY A 412 -2.61 30.86 -37.39
C GLY A 412 -3.46 31.65 -36.38
N ALA A 413 -2.94 31.93 -35.19
CA ALA A 413 -3.63 32.68 -34.15
C ALA A 413 -3.47 34.22 -34.27
N SER A 414 -2.87 34.74 -35.35
CA SER A 414 -2.84 36.19 -35.65
C SER A 414 -3.79 36.64 -36.78
N LYS A 415 -4.66 35.77 -37.29
CA LYS A 415 -5.66 36.15 -38.33
C LYS A 415 -7.09 36.04 -37.83
N ALA A 416 -7.44 36.86 -36.85
CA ALA A 416 -8.83 37.22 -36.57
C ALA A 416 -8.97 38.53 -35.78
N THR A 417 -8.24 39.60 -36.14
CA THR A 417 -8.66 40.98 -35.85
C THR A 417 -8.00 41.94 -36.84
N ASP A 418 -8.79 42.89 -37.32
CA ASP A 418 -8.48 43.95 -38.27
C ASP A 418 -7.16 44.71 -37.93
N PRO A 419 -6.17 44.82 -38.84
CA PRO A 419 -4.89 45.47 -38.58
C PRO A 419 -5.00 46.98 -38.79
N ALA A 420 -5.55 47.70 -37.81
CA ALA A 420 -5.51 49.15 -37.79
C ALA A 420 -5.46 49.73 -36.36
N THR A 421 -4.60 49.22 -35.49
CA THR A 421 -4.03 49.95 -34.34
C THR A 421 -3.03 49.05 -33.61
N VAL A 422 -1.94 49.64 -33.13
CA VAL A 422 -0.85 49.07 -32.31
C VAL A 422 0.30 48.47 -33.13
N GLY A 423 1.38 49.25 -33.24
CA GLY A 423 2.69 48.79 -33.68
C GLY A 423 3.50 48.20 -32.53
N GLY A 424 4.36 47.23 -32.84
CA GLY A 424 5.34 46.64 -31.93
C GLY A 424 5.97 45.38 -32.53
N ASP A 425 7.29 45.35 -32.60
CA ASP A 425 8.14 44.33 -33.24
C ASP A 425 8.00 42.90 -32.67
N GLY A 426 7.93 41.95 -33.60
CA GLY A 426 8.73 40.71 -33.72
C GLY A 426 8.99 39.78 -32.52
N GLY A 427 8.65 38.49 -32.69
CA GLY A 427 9.30 37.37 -31.99
C GLY A 427 8.51 36.06 -31.97
N ASP A 428 8.47 35.31 -33.08
CA ASP A 428 7.93 33.94 -33.12
C ASP A 428 8.96 32.94 -32.54
N GLY A 429 8.72 32.44 -31.32
CA GLY A 429 9.50 31.37 -30.69
C GLY A 429 8.64 30.11 -30.49
N ALA A 430 9.10 28.96 -30.96
CA ALA A 430 8.39 27.69 -30.83
C ALA A 430 8.70 27.02 -29.49
N ALA A 431 7.67 26.77 -28.67
CA ALA A 431 7.82 26.01 -27.44
C ALA A 431 7.74 24.49 -27.69
N MET A 432 8.54 23.69 -26.97
CA MET A 432 8.48 22.22 -26.98
C MET A 432 7.73 21.73 -25.75
N VAL A 433 6.63 20.98 -25.96
CA VAL A 433 5.93 20.25 -24.88
C VAL A 433 6.40 18.80 -24.93
N ALA A 434 7.06 18.34 -23.87
CA ALA A 434 7.51 16.95 -23.75
C ALA A 434 6.45 16.11 -23.00
N PHE A 435 5.90 15.10 -23.68
CA PHE A 435 5.06 14.09 -23.05
C PHE A 435 5.94 12.92 -22.65
N VAL A 436 6.10 12.69 -21.33
CA VAL A 436 6.78 11.51 -20.83
C VAL A 436 5.75 10.45 -20.56
N VAL A 437 5.80 9.41 -21.39
CA VAL A 437 5.13 8.15 -21.12
C VAL A 437 6.22 7.12 -21.10
N ASN A 438 6.31 6.37 -20.00
CA ASN A 438 7.31 5.34 -19.75
C ASN A 438 8.70 5.86 -19.37
N ALA A 439 9.13 5.55 -18.15
CA ALA A 439 10.54 5.57 -17.82
C ALA A 439 10.83 4.70 -16.60
N SER A 440 10.78 3.37 -16.68
CA SER A 440 11.42 2.51 -15.66
C SER A 440 10.91 2.62 -14.20
N VAL A 441 9.92 3.48 -13.92
CA VAL A 441 9.51 3.97 -12.59
C VAL A 441 8.10 3.52 -12.16
N GLY A 442 7.42 2.72 -12.99
CA GLY A 442 6.06 2.18 -12.73
C GLY A 442 4.93 2.89 -13.49
N HIS A 443 3.67 2.50 -13.22
CA HIS A 443 2.46 2.99 -13.90
C HIS A 443 2.02 4.40 -13.50
N MET A 444 2.55 4.96 -12.41
CA MET A 444 2.33 6.35 -12.02
C MET A 444 3.69 7.03 -11.89
N ALA A 445 3.94 7.99 -12.76
CA ALA A 445 5.20 8.73 -12.83
C ALA A 445 4.91 10.23 -12.86
N ARG A 446 5.64 10.99 -12.05
CA ARG A 446 5.58 12.45 -12.03
C ARG A 446 6.79 13.02 -12.74
N VAL A 447 6.54 13.85 -13.75
CA VAL A 447 7.55 14.72 -14.34
C VAL A 447 7.77 15.88 -13.39
N VAL A 448 9.03 16.10 -13.02
CA VAL A 448 9.42 17.06 -11.97
C VAL A 448 9.88 18.38 -12.57
N GLY A 449 10.62 18.34 -13.68
CA GLY A 449 11.13 19.52 -14.34
C GLY A 449 12.35 19.25 -15.20
N VAL A 450 12.71 20.23 -16.01
CA VAL A 450 13.97 20.25 -16.76
C VAL A 450 15.02 20.95 -15.89
N PHE A 451 16.16 20.29 -15.72
CA PHE A 451 17.29 20.74 -14.91
C PHE A 451 18.43 21.18 -15.83
N ASP A 452 18.74 22.48 -15.83
CA ASP A 452 19.76 23.14 -16.68
C ASP A 452 19.70 22.82 -18.19
N GLY A 453 18.54 22.40 -18.71
CA GLY A 453 18.40 21.92 -20.09
C GLY A 453 19.11 20.58 -20.38
N GLU A 454 19.79 19.99 -19.39
CA GLU A 454 20.56 18.75 -19.55
C GLU A 454 19.67 17.51 -19.46
N TYR A 455 18.74 17.51 -18.50
CA TYR A 455 17.87 16.38 -18.24
C TYR A 455 16.50 16.75 -17.67
N LEU A 456 15.52 15.91 -17.93
CA LEU A 456 14.18 15.91 -17.35
C LEU A 456 14.13 14.90 -16.22
N LEU A 457 13.86 15.34 -15.00
CA LEU A 457 13.74 14.44 -13.86
C LEU A 457 12.32 13.86 -13.79
N VAL A 458 12.23 12.54 -13.66
CA VAL A 458 11.00 11.77 -13.57
C VAL A 458 11.07 10.88 -12.34
N LEU A 459 10.00 10.89 -11.55
CA LEU A 459 9.91 10.15 -10.28
C LEU A 459 8.78 9.14 -10.34
N GLY A 460 9.01 7.97 -9.75
CA GLY A 460 8.02 6.91 -9.64
C GLY A 460 7.22 7.00 -8.36
N ASP A 461 5.91 7.13 -8.48
CA ASP A 461 5.03 7.41 -7.35
C ASP A 461 5.02 6.27 -6.32
N PHE A 462 5.18 5.01 -6.76
CA PHE A 462 5.15 3.83 -5.88
C PHE A 462 6.45 3.03 -5.80
N THR A 463 7.47 3.41 -6.58
CA THR A 463 8.71 2.63 -6.68
C THR A 463 9.87 3.27 -5.93
N GLY A 464 9.74 4.54 -5.52
CA GLY A 464 10.86 5.29 -4.93
C GLY A 464 11.99 5.56 -5.92
N LEU A 465 11.78 5.29 -7.21
CA LEU A 465 12.80 5.47 -8.24
C LEU A 465 12.77 6.89 -8.78
N SER A 466 13.95 7.45 -9.02
CA SER A 466 14.18 8.69 -9.74
C SER A 466 14.96 8.40 -11.02
N SER A 467 14.58 9.03 -12.13
CA SER A 467 15.27 8.87 -13.42
C SER A 467 15.42 10.20 -14.12
N ALA A 468 16.60 10.46 -14.68
CA ALA A 468 16.79 11.54 -15.64
C ALA A 468 16.57 11.03 -17.04
N LEU A 469 15.79 11.79 -17.82
CA LEU A 469 15.61 11.60 -19.24
C LEU A 469 16.30 12.73 -19.99
N ASN A 470 16.85 12.45 -21.15
CA ASN A 470 17.25 13.51 -22.06
C ASN A 470 15.97 14.19 -22.61
N PRO A 471 15.76 15.49 -22.40
CA PRO A 471 14.50 16.15 -22.72
C PRO A 471 14.18 16.15 -24.22
N LYS A 472 15.20 16.03 -25.08
CA LYS A 472 15.04 15.99 -26.55
C LYS A 472 14.72 14.61 -27.08
N THR A 473 15.18 13.55 -26.42
CA THR A 473 15.11 12.17 -26.94
C THR A 473 14.26 11.24 -26.10
N GLY A 474 13.88 11.64 -24.88
CA GLY A 474 13.21 10.79 -23.89
C GLY A 474 14.09 9.66 -23.35
N LYS A 475 15.36 9.58 -23.77
CA LYS A 475 16.27 8.50 -23.37
C LYS A 475 16.65 8.65 -21.90
N VAL A 476 16.52 7.57 -21.13
CA VAL A 476 17.06 7.50 -19.77
C VAL A 476 18.57 7.76 -19.80
N LEU A 477 18.99 8.81 -19.12
CA LEU A 477 20.39 9.14 -18.86
C LEU A 477 20.90 8.35 -17.66
N TRP A 478 20.09 8.31 -16.60
CA TRP A 478 20.37 7.56 -15.36
C TRP A 478 19.08 7.25 -14.59
N SER A 479 19.17 6.27 -13.70
CA SER A 479 18.13 5.93 -12.72
C SER A 479 18.78 5.68 -11.35
N SER A 480 18.18 6.20 -10.29
CA SER A 480 18.65 6.09 -8.91
C SER A 480 17.46 5.82 -7.98
N SER A 481 17.73 5.32 -6.77
CA SER A 481 16.70 5.27 -5.72
C SER A 481 16.76 6.59 -4.95
N SER A 482 15.60 7.21 -4.71
CA SER A 482 15.49 8.36 -3.82
C SER A 482 15.71 7.99 -2.34
N GLY A 483 15.73 6.69 -2.03
CA GLY A 483 15.72 6.17 -0.66
C GLY A 483 14.33 6.21 -0.02
N LEU A 484 13.29 6.62 -0.75
CA LEU A 484 11.90 6.58 -0.32
C LEU A 484 11.23 5.29 -0.80
N ASP A 485 10.26 4.82 -0.04
CA ASP A 485 9.40 3.67 -0.34
C ASP A 485 8.35 3.99 -1.43
N SER A 486 7.94 5.26 -1.50
CA SER A 486 6.97 5.81 -2.44
C SER A 486 7.21 7.31 -2.54
N ILE A 487 6.88 7.95 -3.66
CA ILE A 487 7.01 9.41 -3.82
C ILE A 487 5.61 9.97 -4.05
N SER A 488 5.04 10.62 -3.04
CA SER A 488 3.68 11.17 -3.15
C SER A 488 3.66 12.63 -3.61
N ASN A 489 4.75 13.37 -3.39
CA ASN A 489 4.83 14.79 -3.73
C ASN A 489 6.28 15.25 -3.92
N VAL A 490 6.47 16.31 -4.73
CA VAL A 490 7.78 16.78 -5.17
C VAL A 490 7.77 18.30 -5.31
N ALA A 491 8.86 18.95 -4.88
CA ALA A 491 9.12 20.36 -5.13
C ALA A 491 10.52 20.56 -5.70
N VAL A 492 10.71 21.55 -6.57
CA VAL A 492 12.00 21.81 -7.23
C VAL A 492 12.49 23.20 -6.90
N LYS A 493 13.80 23.34 -6.71
CA LYS A 493 14.49 24.61 -6.77
C LYS A 493 15.36 24.65 -8.03
N PRO A 494 14.87 25.27 -9.12
CA PRO A 494 15.55 25.26 -10.42
C PRO A 494 16.99 25.78 -10.35
N ALA A 495 17.21 26.91 -9.65
CA ALA A 495 18.52 27.57 -9.59
C ALA A 495 19.64 26.75 -8.90
N SER A 496 19.33 25.65 -8.23
CA SER A 496 20.32 24.81 -7.52
C SER A 496 20.25 23.33 -7.90
N ASN A 497 19.48 22.99 -8.93
CA ASN A 497 19.19 21.61 -9.33
C ASN A 497 18.79 20.68 -8.18
N LEU A 498 18.00 21.20 -7.24
CA LEU A 498 17.58 20.46 -6.06
C LEU A 498 16.13 20.01 -6.22
N ALA A 499 15.89 18.71 -6.11
CA ALA A 499 14.55 18.13 -6.08
C ALA A 499 14.27 17.59 -4.68
N LEU A 500 13.18 18.07 -4.07
CA LEU A 500 12.71 17.65 -2.77
C LEU A 500 11.58 16.64 -2.96
N CYS A 501 11.67 15.49 -2.31
CA CYS A 501 10.74 14.38 -2.46
C CYS A 501 10.13 14.03 -1.11
N ALA A 502 8.86 13.68 -1.11
CA ALA A 502 8.12 13.31 0.09
C ALA A 502 7.47 11.93 -0.05
N SER A 503 7.58 11.09 0.99
CA SER A 503 7.03 9.75 1.00
C SER A 503 5.50 9.74 1.07
N GLY A 504 4.88 8.74 0.44
CA GLY A 504 3.47 8.44 0.59
C GLY A 504 3.12 7.70 1.89
N TRP A 505 4.02 6.86 2.43
CA TRP A 505 3.66 5.93 3.51
C TRP A 505 4.47 6.09 4.79
N THR A 506 5.66 6.69 4.77
CA THR A 506 6.60 6.57 5.90
C THR A 506 6.97 7.88 6.58
N GLY A 507 6.48 9.02 6.07
CA GLY A 507 6.90 10.35 6.53
C GLY A 507 8.34 10.73 6.19
N ASN A 508 9.06 9.81 5.53
CA ASN A 508 10.39 10.08 5.02
C ASN A 508 10.36 11.13 3.92
N VAL A 509 11.38 11.98 3.92
CA VAL A 509 11.59 13.04 2.95
C VAL A 509 13.05 13.01 2.50
N SER A 510 13.29 13.43 1.27
CA SER A 510 14.62 13.39 0.66
C SER A 510 14.90 14.62 -0.17
N ALA A 511 16.17 15.02 -0.23
CA ALA A 511 16.65 15.95 -1.24
C ALA A 511 17.59 15.24 -2.21
N LEU A 512 17.35 15.45 -3.49
CA LEU A 512 18.11 14.89 -4.60
C LEU A 512 18.79 16.02 -5.37
N GLN A 513 20.05 15.80 -5.74
CA GLN A 513 20.79 16.66 -6.66
C GLN A 513 21.41 15.77 -7.74
N GLY A 514 20.81 15.78 -8.94
CA GLY A 514 21.10 14.79 -9.97
C GLY A 514 20.84 13.36 -9.49
N GLU A 515 21.80 12.46 -9.74
CA GLU A 515 21.73 11.04 -9.35
C GLU A 515 21.85 10.81 -7.83
N LYS A 516 22.32 11.81 -7.08
CA LYS A 516 22.69 11.65 -5.67
C LYS A 516 21.55 12.09 -4.76
N SER A 517 21.17 11.20 -3.83
CA SER A 517 20.45 11.62 -2.63
C SER A 517 21.44 12.33 -1.71
N LEU A 518 21.17 13.61 -1.41
CA LEU A 518 21.94 14.37 -0.45
C LEU A 518 21.65 13.89 0.98
N TRP A 519 20.37 13.63 1.25
CA TRP A 519 19.89 13.11 2.51
C TRP A 519 18.49 12.50 2.35
N THR A 520 18.19 11.54 3.23
CA THR A 520 16.86 10.97 3.43
C THR A 520 16.65 10.84 4.94
N LEU A 521 15.52 11.33 5.44
CA LEU A 521 15.20 11.31 6.87
C LEU A 521 13.69 11.32 7.10
N ASP A 522 13.27 10.89 8.28
CA ASP A 522 11.90 11.10 8.77
C ASP A 522 11.78 12.53 9.32
N ALA A 523 10.96 13.37 8.67
CA ALA A 523 10.71 14.75 9.12
C ALA A 523 9.73 14.83 10.31
N GLY A 524 9.23 13.70 10.78
CA GLY A 524 8.25 13.61 11.86
C GLY A 524 6.86 14.11 11.44
N VAL A 525 6.62 14.22 10.14
CA VAL A 525 5.36 14.70 9.57
C VAL A 525 4.36 13.57 9.34
N GLY A 526 4.78 12.30 9.34
CA GLY A 526 3.92 11.14 9.13
C GLY A 526 3.53 10.93 7.67
N GLU A 527 2.54 10.07 7.43
CA GLU A 527 2.20 9.55 6.09
C GLU A 527 1.62 10.61 5.15
N TYR A 528 1.60 10.33 3.85
CA TYR A 528 1.09 11.19 2.77
C TYR A 528 1.70 12.59 2.76
N SER A 529 3.02 12.68 2.91
CA SER A 529 3.72 13.95 3.03
C SER A 529 3.61 14.81 1.77
N ARG A 530 3.40 16.11 1.94
CA ARG A 530 3.45 17.15 0.92
C ARG A 530 4.74 17.94 1.05
N VAL A 531 5.22 18.52 -0.04
CA VAL A 531 6.46 19.31 -0.03
C VAL A 531 6.31 20.59 -0.83
N ALA A 532 6.91 21.68 -0.35
CA ALA A 532 7.06 22.93 -1.08
C ALA A 532 8.41 23.59 -0.77
N TRP A 533 8.90 24.39 -1.73
CA TRP A 533 10.12 25.18 -1.58
C TRP A 533 9.79 26.63 -1.17
N SER A 534 10.37 27.11 -0.08
CA SER A 534 10.24 28.52 0.34
C SER A 534 11.31 29.40 -0.32
N SER A 535 10.92 30.44 -1.07
CA SER A 535 11.88 31.31 -1.78
C SER A 535 12.68 32.23 -0.86
N GLY A 536 12.16 32.58 0.32
CA GLY A 536 12.80 33.49 1.26
C GLY A 536 13.61 32.80 2.37
N THR A 537 13.63 31.47 2.40
CA THR A 537 14.45 30.69 3.34
C THR A 537 15.25 29.62 2.60
N SER A 538 16.30 29.06 3.19
CA SER A 538 16.96 27.87 2.64
C SER A 538 16.25 26.57 3.02
N SER A 539 14.97 26.65 3.41
CA SER A 539 14.22 25.54 3.98
C SER A 539 13.25 24.93 2.97
N ALA A 540 13.29 23.60 2.90
CA ALA A 540 12.26 22.75 2.37
C ALA A 540 11.13 22.61 3.40
N ILE A 541 9.88 22.83 3.00
CA ILE A 541 8.74 22.71 3.91
C ILE A 541 7.97 21.43 3.58
N TYR A 542 7.72 20.61 4.60
CA TYR A 542 7.01 19.34 4.49
C TYR A 542 5.79 19.33 5.41
N GLY A 543 4.66 18.79 4.95
CA GLY A 543 3.44 18.66 5.74
C GLY A 543 2.83 17.27 5.63
N GLY A 544 2.37 16.69 6.74
CA GLY A 544 1.87 15.32 6.76
C GLY A 544 0.36 15.20 6.56
N GLY A 545 -0.07 14.31 5.66
CA GLY A 545 -1.48 14.02 5.42
C GLY A 545 -2.09 12.96 6.34
N GLY A 546 -1.27 12.19 7.07
CA GLY A 546 -1.73 11.14 7.99
C GLY A 546 -2.03 11.61 9.42
N SER A 547 -1.85 10.68 10.37
CA SER A 547 -2.17 10.82 11.80
C SER A 547 -1.31 11.82 12.59
N ALA A 548 -0.26 12.39 11.98
CA ALA A 548 0.74 13.17 12.69
C ALA A 548 0.47 14.68 12.75
N HIS A 549 -0.40 15.22 11.88
CA HIS A 549 -0.88 16.62 11.88
C HIS A 549 0.20 17.72 11.86
N LYS A 550 1.41 17.36 11.42
CA LYS A 550 2.61 18.18 11.56
C LYS A 550 3.11 18.78 10.27
N VAL A 551 3.79 19.93 10.41
CA VAL A 551 4.56 20.60 9.36
C VAL A 551 5.99 20.77 9.86
N ALA A 552 6.95 20.41 9.01
CA ALA A 552 8.37 20.51 9.30
C ALA A 552 9.08 21.41 8.29
N GLY A 553 9.97 22.26 8.79
CA GLY A 553 10.94 22.99 7.99
C GLY A 553 12.28 22.28 8.09
N VAL A 554 12.83 21.84 6.97
CA VAL A 554 14.12 21.14 6.89
C VAL A 554 15.07 22.00 6.07
N ASP A 555 16.30 22.19 6.54
CA ASP A 555 17.33 22.83 5.73
C ASP A 555 17.61 21.97 4.48
N ALA A 556 17.41 22.56 3.30
CA ALA A 556 17.30 21.76 2.10
C ALA A 556 18.62 21.14 1.63
N GLU A 557 19.75 21.71 2.03
CA GLU A 557 21.08 21.21 1.67
C GLU A 557 21.59 20.19 2.69
N SER A 558 21.42 20.47 3.98
CA SER A 558 21.97 19.63 5.05
C SER A 558 21.02 18.56 5.59
N GLY A 559 19.72 18.67 5.32
CA GLY A 559 18.70 17.79 5.91
C GLY A 559 18.44 18.08 7.39
N VAL A 560 19.03 19.13 7.97
CA VAL A 560 18.82 19.43 9.39
C VAL A 560 17.42 20.01 9.59
N ALA A 561 16.60 19.33 10.39
CA ALA A 561 15.29 19.83 10.80
C ALA A 561 15.44 21.13 11.60
N ARG A 562 14.74 22.18 11.17
CA ARG A 562 14.69 23.49 11.84
C ARG A 562 13.54 23.57 12.82
N TYR A 563 12.38 23.05 12.42
CA TYR A 563 11.20 22.95 13.26
C TYR A 563 10.33 21.78 12.78
N CYS A 564 9.51 21.26 13.69
CA CYS A 564 8.44 20.31 13.40
C CYS A 564 7.30 20.62 14.37
N VAL A 565 6.22 21.19 13.85
CA VAL A 565 5.15 21.81 14.63
C VAL A 565 3.79 21.27 14.22
N ASP A 566 2.85 21.25 15.15
CA ASP A 566 1.45 20.97 14.83
C ASP A 566 0.85 22.19 14.10
N SER A 567 0.30 21.95 12.91
CA SER A 567 -0.35 22.98 12.10
C SER A 567 -1.67 23.46 12.74
N GLY A 568 -2.26 22.64 13.59
CA GLY A 568 -3.54 22.84 14.24
C GLY A 568 -4.74 22.81 13.30
N ILE A 569 -4.56 22.25 12.10
CA ILE A 569 -5.62 22.05 11.09
C ILE A 569 -5.92 20.57 10.82
N GLY A 570 -5.23 19.65 11.51
CA GLY A 570 -5.33 18.23 11.28
C GLY A 570 -4.40 17.74 10.16
N ALA A 571 -4.84 16.77 9.38
CA ALA A 571 -4.10 16.22 8.25
C ALA A 571 -3.86 17.29 7.17
N VAL A 572 -2.61 17.48 6.76
CA VAL A 572 -2.21 18.45 5.73
C VAL A 572 -2.38 17.83 4.34
N TRP A 573 -3.31 18.38 3.55
CA TRP A 573 -3.62 17.92 2.20
C TRP A 573 -2.82 18.64 1.12
N THR A 574 -2.67 19.96 1.26
CA THR A 574 -1.86 20.79 0.37
C THR A 574 -0.95 21.71 1.16
N ILE A 575 0.17 22.06 0.55
CA ILE A 575 1.10 23.04 1.08
C ILE A 575 1.58 23.94 -0.06
N CYS A 576 1.56 25.25 0.16
CA CYS A 576 2.18 26.22 -0.74
C CYS A 576 2.92 27.28 0.08
N THR A 577 3.93 27.89 -0.52
CA THR A 577 4.90 28.72 0.20
C THR A 577 5.13 30.04 -0.52
N GLY A 578 5.20 31.11 0.26
CA GLY A 578 5.73 32.40 -0.17
C GLY A 578 7.15 32.59 0.38
N ALA A 579 7.67 33.82 0.34
CA ALA A 579 8.99 34.10 0.88
C ALA A 579 9.07 33.90 2.41
N SER A 580 8.01 34.27 3.14
CA SER A 580 7.95 34.23 4.61
C SER A 580 6.75 33.48 5.17
N HIS A 581 5.89 32.94 4.29
CA HIS A 581 4.62 32.31 4.64
C HIS A 581 4.56 30.86 4.14
N VAL A 582 3.92 30.00 4.91
CA VAL A 582 3.50 28.65 4.51
C VAL A 582 1.99 28.58 4.67
N ILE A 583 1.27 28.28 3.60
CA ILE A 583 -0.16 28.01 3.65
C ILE A 583 -0.38 26.50 3.59
N CYS A 584 -1.13 25.99 4.55
CA CYS A 584 -1.49 24.57 4.64
C CYS A 584 -3.01 24.42 4.53
N GLY A 585 -3.47 23.57 3.61
CA GLY A 585 -4.87 23.15 3.50
C GLY A 585 -5.10 21.83 4.23
N GLY A 586 -6.15 21.77 5.05
CA GLY A 586 -6.49 20.57 5.83
C GLY A 586 -7.29 19.51 5.04
N SER A 587 -7.31 18.28 5.55
CA SER A 587 -8.20 17.18 5.12
C SER A 587 -8.66 16.31 6.31
N TRP A 588 -9.60 15.38 6.03
CA TRP A 588 -10.25 14.37 6.88
C TRP A 588 -9.57 13.97 8.20
N ALA A 589 -9.51 14.88 9.18
CA ALA A 589 -9.05 14.51 10.52
C ALA A 589 -10.19 14.04 11.43
N ARG A 590 -11.46 14.45 11.23
CA ARG A 590 -12.61 14.01 12.06
C ARG A 590 -13.95 14.06 11.31
N PRO A 591 -14.89 13.11 11.55
CA PRO A 591 -16.21 13.05 10.89
C PRO A 591 -17.11 14.28 11.12
N GLU A 592 -16.76 15.14 12.08
CA GLU A 592 -17.62 16.19 12.62
C GLU A 592 -17.03 17.62 12.53
N HIS A 593 -15.96 17.83 11.75
CA HIS A 593 -15.35 19.15 11.56
C HIS A 593 -15.08 19.49 10.09
N THR A 594 -15.25 20.77 9.74
CA THR A 594 -14.78 21.36 8.48
C THR A 594 -13.25 21.42 8.48
N ALA A 595 -12.64 21.28 7.30
CA ALA A 595 -11.20 21.45 7.18
C ALA A 595 -10.82 22.93 7.36
N LEU A 596 -9.64 23.17 7.94
CA LEU A 596 -9.11 24.52 8.14
C LEU A 596 -7.95 24.79 7.19
N VAL A 597 -7.71 26.07 6.92
CA VAL A 597 -6.48 26.58 6.33
C VAL A 597 -5.69 27.27 7.41
N ALA A 598 -4.38 27.04 7.45
CA ALA A 598 -3.48 27.77 8.34
C ALA A 598 -2.37 28.46 7.56
N CYS A 599 -1.97 29.63 8.06
CA CYS A 599 -0.74 30.29 7.68
C CYS A 599 0.29 30.13 8.80
N LEU A 600 1.47 29.65 8.44
CA LEU A 600 2.62 29.52 9.33
C LEU A 600 3.74 30.46 8.86
N ASP A 601 4.55 30.92 9.79
CA ASP A 601 5.82 31.58 9.49
C ASP A 601 6.82 30.56 8.91
N ALA A 602 7.36 30.84 7.71
CA ALA A 602 8.20 29.87 7.01
C ALA A 602 9.52 29.56 7.71
N ALA A 603 10.04 30.47 8.54
CA ALA A 603 11.32 30.29 9.24
C ALA A 603 11.18 29.50 10.55
N SER A 604 10.10 29.72 11.29
CA SER A 604 9.89 29.16 12.63
C SER A 604 8.80 28.09 12.72
N GLY A 605 7.93 28.00 11.71
CA GLY A 605 6.71 27.18 11.75
C GLY A 605 5.61 27.77 12.64
N ALA A 606 5.83 28.93 13.27
CA ALA A 606 4.84 29.51 14.17
C ALA A 606 3.55 29.85 13.43
N ARG A 607 2.41 29.36 13.93
CA ARG A 607 1.10 29.65 13.34
C ARG A 607 0.73 31.12 13.51
N ARG A 608 0.50 31.80 12.39
CA ARG A 608 0.04 33.19 12.32
C ARG A 608 -1.47 33.26 12.49
N TRP A 609 -2.18 32.43 11.73
CA TRP A 609 -3.64 32.32 11.80
C TRP A 609 -4.11 30.95 11.29
N ALA A 610 -5.36 30.61 11.61
CA ALA A 610 -6.09 29.51 11.00
C ALA A 610 -7.56 29.90 10.81
N THR A 611 -8.16 29.52 9.70
CA THR A 611 -9.52 29.94 9.31
C THR A 611 -10.23 28.82 8.55
N ASP A 612 -11.53 28.70 8.75
CA ASP A 612 -12.40 27.83 7.94
C ASP A 612 -12.81 28.59 6.67
N PRO A 613 -12.30 28.22 5.48
CA PRO A 613 -12.60 28.93 4.24
C PRO A 613 -13.98 28.59 3.67
N LYS A 614 -14.76 27.71 4.32
CA LYS A 614 -16.09 27.26 3.87
C LYS A 614 -16.10 26.60 2.49
N VAL A 615 -15.05 25.82 2.19
CA VAL A 615 -14.89 25.10 0.89
C VAL A 615 -14.98 23.56 1.00
N GLY A 616 -15.39 23.03 2.15
CA GLY A 616 -15.65 21.61 2.34
C GLY A 616 -14.62 20.89 3.22
N ARG A 617 -14.47 19.57 3.00
CA ARG A 617 -13.72 18.68 3.91
C ARG A 617 -12.28 18.40 3.49
N TYR A 618 -11.92 18.72 2.26
CA TYR A 618 -10.54 18.77 1.78
C TYR A 618 -10.30 20.13 1.15
N ILE A 619 -9.09 20.65 1.32
CA ILE A 619 -8.75 21.99 0.86
C ILE A 619 -7.49 21.95 0.01
N VAL A 620 -7.61 22.46 -1.20
CA VAL A 620 -6.48 22.80 -2.06
C VAL A 620 -6.18 24.28 -1.95
N THR A 621 -4.90 24.65 -2.00
CA THR A 621 -4.45 26.01 -1.72
C THR A 621 -3.50 26.54 -2.80
N ALA A 622 -3.65 27.80 -3.17
CA ALA A 622 -2.71 28.56 -3.98
C ALA A 622 -2.37 29.88 -3.28
N LEU A 623 -1.20 30.45 -3.57
CA LEU A 623 -0.72 31.68 -2.91
C LEU A 623 -0.15 32.63 -3.95
N GLN A 624 -0.50 33.91 -3.86
CA GLN A 624 0.12 34.93 -4.71
C GLN A 624 1.64 35.00 -4.48
N PRO A 625 2.44 35.36 -5.50
CA PRO A 625 3.91 35.38 -5.38
C PRO A 625 4.44 36.29 -4.25
N ASP A 626 3.75 37.39 -3.95
CA ASP A 626 4.09 38.31 -2.86
C ASP A 626 3.63 37.80 -1.47
N GLY A 627 2.82 36.74 -1.44
CA GLY A 627 2.25 36.14 -0.24
C GLY A 627 1.06 36.91 0.35
N GLY A 628 0.53 37.93 -0.34
CA GLY A 628 -0.50 38.83 0.20
C GLY A 628 -1.91 38.23 0.23
N VAL A 629 -2.22 37.33 -0.69
CA VAL A 629 -3.54 36.66 -0.77
C VAL A 629 -3.38 35.16 -1.01
N ALA A 630 -4.06 34.37 -0.18
CA ALA A 630 -4.16 32.93 -0.32
C ALA A 630 -5.54 32.55 -0.90
N PHE A 631 -5.57 31.63 -1.85
CA PHE A 631 -6.79 31.09 -2.42
C PHE A 631 -6.99 29.64 -1.97
N CYS A 632 -8.24 29.27 -1.70
CA CYS A 632 -8.60 27.97 -1.15
C CYS A 632 -9.82 27.43 -1.88
N GLY A 633 -9.79 26.16 -2.28
CA GLY A 633 -10.91 25.48 -2.94
C GLY A 633 -11.09 24.06 -2.41
N GLY A 634 -12.22 23.42 -2.67
CA GLY A 634 -12.44 22.06 -2.20
C GLY A 634 -13.72 21.38 -2.68
N GLU A 635 -14.18 20.44 -1.84
CA GLU A 635 -15.24 19.46 -2.09
C GLU A 635 -16.59 20.03 -2.54
N ASN A 636 -16.95 21.23 -2.10
CA ASN A 636 -18.27 21.78 -2.43
C ASN A 636 -18.26 22.68 -3.68
N GLY A 637 -17.17 22.66 -4.46
CA GLY A 637 -17.02 23.49 -5.65
C GLY A 637 -16.83 24.98 -5.34
N MET A 638 -16.65 25.37 -4.07
CA MET A 638 -16.45 26.76 -3.67
C MET A 638 -14.97 27.12 -3.64
N VAL A 639 -14.70 28.41 -3.86
CA VAL A 639 -13.37 29.01 -3.74
C VAL A 639 -13.45 30.25 -2.85
N ALA A 640 -12.46 30.44 -2.00
CA ALA A 640 -12.31 31.61 -1.15
C ALA A 640 -10.95 32.26 -1.36
N ALA A 641 -10.91 33.59 -1.24
CA ALA A 641 -9.67 34.34 -1.09
C ALA A 641 -9.54 34.85 0.34
N LEU A 642 -8.35 34.68 0.92
CA LEU A 642 -8.00 35.08 2.27
C LEU A 642 -6.87 36.09 2.24
N SER A 643 -6.98 37.16 3.04
CA SER A 643 -5.92 38.13 3.23
C SER A 643 -4.69 37.52 3.94
N GLU A 644 -3.60 38.28 4.01
CA GLU A 644 -2.41 37.94 4.81
C GLU A 644 -2.72 37.70 6.30
N THR A 645 -3.85 38.21 6.81
CA THR A 645 -4.33 38.03 8.19
C THR A 645 -5.31 36.87 8.35
N GLY A 646 -5.70 36.21 7.25
CA GLY A 646 -6.69 35.13 7.23
C GLY A 646 -8.13 35.61 7.10
N ASP A 647 -8.35 36.90 6.87
CA ASP A 647 -9.70 37.45 6.68
C ASP A 647 -10.23 37.11 5.29
N MET A 648 -11.47 36.64 5.21
CA MET A 648 -12.11 36.28 3.95
C MET A 648 -12.41 37.53 3.12
N LEU A 649 -11.71 37.67 1.99
CA LEU A 649 -11.89 38.76 1.03
C LEU A 649 -13.11 38.53 0.15
N TRP A 650 -13.28 37.30 -0.34
CA TRP A 650 -14.45 36.86 -1.09
C TRP A 650 -14.62 35.34 -1.00
N HIS A 651 -15.84 34.86 -1.29
CA HIS A 651 -16.22 33.45 -1.35
C HIS A 651 -17.23 33.27 -2.48
N SER A 652 -16.89 32.42 -3.45
CA SER A 652 -17.61 32.28 -4.71
C SER A 652 -17.67 30.83 -5.17
N SER A 653 -18.70 30.49 -5.95
CA SER A 653 -18.74 29.20 -6.64
C SER A 653 -17.78 29.23 -7.82
N SER A 654 -16.94 28.20 -7.95
CA SER A 654 -16.10 27.99 -9.13
C SER A 654 -16.89 27.52 -10.34
N SER A 655 -18.17 27.16 -10.18
CA SER A 655 -19.00 26.46 -11.18
C SER A 655 -18.57 25.04 -11.57
N VAL A 656 -17.43 24.54 -11.06
CA VAL A 656 -17.09 23.11 -11.12
C VAL A 656 -17.67 22.38 -9.91
N GLU A 657 -17.95 21.08 -10.05
CA GLU A 657 -18.54 20.27 -8.96
C GLU A 657 -17.64 20.20 -7.73
N GLU A 658 -16.35 19.99 -7.96
CA GLU A 658 -15.31 19.83 -6.95
C GLU A 658 -14.04 20.53 -7.42
N VAL A 659 -13.34 21.25 -6.54
CA VAL A 659 -12.07 21.90 -6.90
C VAL A 659 -10.89 21.03 -6.42
N TRP A 660 -10.22 20.39 -7.37
CA TRP A 660 -9.07 19.50 -7.13
C TRP A 660 -7.71 20.16 -7.35
N GLY A 661 -7.69 21.30 -8.04
CA GLY A 661 -6.49 22.08 -8.28
C GLY A 661 -6.81 23.55 -8.45
N LEU A 662 -5.88 24.38 -7.98
CA LEU A 662 -5.90 25.83 -8.14
C LEU A 662 -4.61 26.27 -8.79
N GLU A 663 -4.71 27.07 -9.85
CA GLU A 663 -3.57 27.70 -10.51
C GLU A 663 -3.85 29.20 -10.66
N LEU A 664 -2.85 30.03 -10.35
CA LEU A 664 -2.95 31.48 -10.48
C LEU A 664 -2.29 31.90 -11.78
N VAL A 665 -3.05 32.59 -12.64
CA VAL A 665 -2.59 33.06 -13.94
C VAL A 665 -3.05 34.48 -14.15
N ASP A 666 -2.12 35.43 -14.26
CA ASP A 666 -2.43 36.85 -14.39
C ASP A 666 -3.43 37.31 -13.32
N ASP A 667 -4.64 37.73 -13.71
CA ASP A 667 -5.75 38.14 -12.84
C ASP A 667 -6.78 37.02 -12.57
N LEU A 668 -6.46 35.76 -12.92
CA LEU A 668 -7.35 34.61 -12.87
C LEU A 668 -6.96 33.56 -11.82
N VAL A 669 -7.96 32.94 -11.21
CA VAL A 669 -7.87 31.71 -10.43
C VAL A 669 -8.49 30.58 -11.25
N ILE A 670 -7.65 29.71 -11.80
CA ILE A 670 -8.07 28.54 -12.56
C ILE A 670 -8.45 27.42 -11.60
N CYS A 671 -9.61 26.81 -11.81
CA CYS A 671 -10.13 25.72 -11.00
C CYS A 671 -10.24 24.44 -11.85
N SER A 672 -9.58 23.36 -11.44
CA SER A 672 -9.71 22.05 -12.09
C SER A 672 -10.70 21.15 -11.36
N GLY A 673 -11.52 20.44 -12.13
CA GLY A 673 -12.66 19.67 -11.65
C GLY A 673 -12.35 18.27 -11.09
N GLY A 674 -11.11 17.80 -11.21
CA GLY A 674 -10.66 16.50 -10.70
C GLY A 674 -11.42 15.32 -11.33
N TRP A 675 -12.43 14.83 -10.61
CA TRP A 675 -13.30 13.73 -11.05
C TRP A 675 -14.36 14.16 -12.08
N SER A 676 -14.48 15.46 -12.34
CA SER A 676 -15.30 16.00 -13.42
C SER A 676 -14.45 16.40 -14.63
N GLU A 677 -15.09 16.55 -15.79
CA GLU A 677 -14.45 17.00 -17.04
C GLU A 677 -14.28 18.52 -17.11
N GLN A 678 -14.51 19.22 -16.00
CA GLN A 678 -14.80 20.64 -15.97
C GLN A 678 -13.58 21.47 -15.54
N VAL A 679 -13.46 22.64 -16.17
CA VAL A 679 -12.48 23.68 -15.83
C VAL A 679 -13.17 25.04 -15.82
N SER A 680 -12.78 25.93 -14.92
CA SER A 680 -13.30 27.29 -14.88
C SER A 680 -12.23 28.30 -14.45
N ALA A 681 -12.53 29.59 -14.59
CA ALA A 681 -11.72 30.66 -14.04
C ALA A 681 -12.55 31.71 -13.31
N LEU A 682 -12.04 32.10 -12.14
CA LEU A 682 -12.53 33.23 -11.36
C LEU A 682 -11.58 34.41 -11.48
N ASP A 683 -12.10 35.62 -11.32
CA ASP A 683 -11.31 36.83 -11.14
C ASP A 683 -10.65 36.83 -9.75
N GLN A 684 -9.33 37.02 -9.67
CA GLN A 684 -8.56 36.98 -8.42
C GLN A 684 -9.01 38.04 -7.40
N GLN A 685 -9.45 39.22 -7.87
CA GLN A 685 -9.78 40.34 -6.98
C GLN A 685 -11.21 40.24 -6.44
N THR A 686 -12.15 39.83 -7.30
CA THR A 686 -13.59 39.88 -7.00
C THR A 686 -14.22 38.51 -6.74
N GLY A 687 -13.56 37.43 -7.14
CA GLY A 687 -14.12 36.08 -7.14
C GLY A 687 -15.24 35.88 -8.17
N ALA A 688 -15.43 36.83 -9.11
CA ALA A 688 -16.44 36.72 -10.14
C ALA A 688 -16.04 35.67 -11.20
N LEU A 689 -17.00 34.84 -11.62
CA LEU A 689 -16.77 33.86 -12.69
C LEU A 689 -16.48 34.59 -14.01
N ARG A 690 -15.26 34.39 -14.53
CA ARG A 690 -14.82 34.96 -15.81
C ARG A 690 -15.27 34.10 -16.98
N TRP A 691 -15.15 32.78 -16.82
CA TRP A 691 -15.66 31.78 -17.75
C TRP A 691 -15.74 30.41 -17.05
N GLY A 692 -16.56 29.51 -17.60
CA GLY A 692 -16.75 28.16 -17.08
C GLY A 692 -18.19 27.87 -16.63
N PRO A 693 -18.50 26.60 -16.33
CA PRO A 693 -17.60 25.45 -16.47
C PRO A 693 -17.45 25.07 -17.95
N VAL A 694 -16.21 24.81 -18.37
CA VAL A 694 -15.89 24.30 -19.71
C VAL A 694 -15.60 22.81 -19.60
N ASN A 695 -16.22 22.01 -20.46
CA ASN A 695 -15.87 20.61 -20.61
C ASN A 695 -14.62 20.48 -21.50
N ALA A 696 -13.50 20.02 -20.93
CA ALA A 696 -12.24 19.87 -21.63
C ALA A 696 -12.22 18.70 -22.65
N SER A 697 -13.25 17.84 -22.66
CA SER A 697 -13.44 16.70 -23.56
C SER A 697 -12.28 15.69 -23.52
N ILE A 698 -11.70 15.51 -22.34
CA ILE A 698 -10.56 14.62 -22.06
C ILE A 698 -10.83 13.74 -20.82
N GLY A 699 -12.10 13.45 -20.56
CA GLY A 699 -12.52 12.76 -19.35
C GLY A 699 -12.21 13.58 -18.11
N LYS A 700 -11.86 12.90 -17.02
CA LYS A 700 -11.56 13.50 -15.71
C LYS A 700 -10.35 14.43 -15.81
N VAL A 701 -10.44 15.68 -15.35
CA VAL A 701 -9.35 16.66 -15.44
C VAL A 701 -8.55 16.70 -14.14
N PHE A 702 -7.36 16.10 -14.14
CA PHE A 702 -6.52 15.98 -12.95
C PHE A 702 -5.50 17.11 -12.78
N SER A 703 -5.08 17.75 -13.87
CA SER A 703 -4.05 18.78 -13.83
C SER A 703 -4.30 19.89 -14.85
N CYS A 704 -3.96 21.12 -14.48
CA CYS A 704 -3.93 22.28 -15.36
C CYS A 704 -2.54 22.93 -15.28
N SER A 705 -2.09 23.50 -16.40
CA SER A 705 -0.86 24.30 -16.45
C SER A 705 -0.99 25.46 -17.44
N SER A 706 -0.72 26.68 -16.99
CA SER A 706 -0.73 27.90 -17.80
C SER A 706 0.63 28.28 -18.36
N ALA A 707 1.57 27.35 -18.35
CA ALA A 707 2.96 27.65 -18.63
C ALA A 707 3.20 28.03 -20.10
N VAL A 708 2.24 27.76 -20.99
CA VAL A 708 2.23 28.28 -22.35
C VAL A 708 1.47 29.61 -22.37
N PRO A 709 2.09 30.73 -22.81
CA PRO A 709 1.41 32.01 -22.90
C PRO A 709 0.08 31.90 -23.67
N SER A 710 -0.99 32.48 -23.12
CA SER A 710 -2.35 32.47 -23.68
C SER A 710 -3.08 31.11 -23.74
N LEU A 711 -2.44 30.02 -23.30
CA LEU A 711 -3.03 28.68 -23.27
C LEU A 711 -3.00 28.09 -21.87
N LEU A 712 -4.10 27.42 -21.54
CA LEU A 712 -4.21 26.54 -20.39
C LEU A 712 -4.19 25.10 -20.91
N LEU A 713 -3.14 24.36 -20.58
CA LEU A 713 -3.08 22.93 -20.85
C LEU A 713 -3.81 22.18 -19.73
N CYS A 714 -4.64 21.22 -20.07
CA CYS A 714 -5.38 20.38 -19.14
C CYS A 714 -5.06 18.91 -19.43
N GLY A 715 -4.62 18.18 -18.42
CA GLY A 715 -4.34 16.75 -18.49
C GLY A 715 -5.46 15.96 -17.81
N GLY A 716 -5.92 14.90 -18.48
CA GLY A 716 -7.03 14.09 -17.99
C GLY A 716 -6.90 12.59 -18.26
N SER A 717 -7.98 11.86 -17.99
CA SER A 717 -8.03 10.40 -18.15
C SER A 717 -7.97 9.94 -19.62
N ASP A 718 -8.43 10.79 -20.52
CA ASP A 718 -8.58 10.46 -21.94
C ASP A 718 -7.57 11.21 -22.82
N GLY A 719 -6.81 12.14 -22.24
CA GLY A 719 -5.69 12.80 -22.90
C GLY A 719 -5.48 14.24 -22.49
N LEU A 720 -5.12 15.09 -23.45
CA LEU A 720 -4.72 16.48 -23.22
C LEU A 720 -5.65 17.44 -23.96
N ALA A 721 -6.06 18.52 -23.29
CA ALA A 721 -6.76 19.65 -23.91
C ALA A 721 -5.93 20.91 -23.79
N ALA A 722 -6.04 21.81 -24.77
CA ALA A 722 -5.53 23.16 -24.68
C ALA A 722 -6.71 24.13 -24.79
N LEU A 723 -6.89 24.97 -23.77
CA LEU A 723 -7.91 25.99 -23.71
C LEU A 723 -7.25 27.37 -23.83
N ASN A 724 -7.97 28.36 -24.33
CA ASN A 724 -7.54 29.74 -24.20
C ASN A 724 -7.70 30.19 -22.75
N VAL A 725 -6.61 30.63 -22.11
CA VAL A 725 -6.61 30.96 -20.68
C VAL A 725 -7.61 32.08 -20.30
N ASN A 726 -7.83 33.05 -21.19
CA ASN A 726 -8.68 34.21 -20.90
C ASN A 726 -10.18 33.98 -21.17
N SER A 727 -10.53 33.00 -22.01
CA SER A 727 -11.92 32.76 -22.43
C SER A 727 -12.44 31.36 -22.13
N GLY A 728 -11.56 30.42 -21.76
CA GLY A 728 -11.88 29.01 -21.63
C GLY A 728 -12.15 28.31 -22.97
N ALA A 729 -12.04 29.00 -24.10
CA ALA A 729 -12.36 28.42 -25.41
C ALA A 729 -11.40 27.25 -25.73
N LEU A 730 -11.95 26.06 -25.96
CA LEU A 730 -11.20 24.88 -26.37
C LEU A 730 -10.52 25.14 -27.71
N ARG A 731 -9.19 25.01 -27.75
CA ARG A 731 -8.36 25.21 -28.95
C ARG A 731 -8.12 23.90 -29.67
N PHE A 732 -7.71 22.87 -28.93
CA PHE A 732 -7.53 21.53 -29.46
C PHE A 732 -7.57 20.50 -28.33
N THR A 733 -7.80 19.24 -28.70
CA THR A 733 -7.61 18.07 -27.85
C THR A 733 -6.66 17.09 -28.54
N LEU A 734 -5.96 16.30 -27.74
CA LEU A 734 -5.14 15.17 -28.18
C LEU A 734 -5.67 13.94 -27.44
N ASP A 735 -6.17 12.96 -28.19
CA ASP A 735 -6.52 11.65 -27.64
C ASP A 735 -5.23 10.91 -27.31
N LEU A 736 -5.03 10.69 -26.02
CA LEU A 736 -3.86 10.00 -25.48
C LEU A 736 -4.30 8.84 -24.56
N LYS A 737 -5.48 8.25 -24.79
CA LYS A 737 -6.03 7.15 -23.97
C LYS A 737 -5.07 5.98 -23.80
N GLU A 738 -4.29 5.68 -24.84
CA GLU A 738 -3.30 4.61 -24.81
C GLU A 738 -2.11 4.91 -23.89
N LEU A 739 -1.90 6.17 -23.51
CA LEU A 739 -0.82 6.63 -22.63
C LEU A 739 -1.21 6.60 -21.14
N GLY A 740 -2.49 6.40 -20.82
CA GLY A 740 -3.01 6.44 -19.46
C GLY A 740 -3.38 7.84 -18.97
N GLU A 741 -3.68 7.96 -17.67
CA GLU A 741 -4.14 9.20 -17.05
C GLU A 741 -3.01 10.24 -16.89
N ILE A 742 -3.28 11.50 -17.24
CA ILE A 742 -2.30 12.60 -17.13
C ILE A 742 -2.51 13.37 -15.81
N TRP A 743 -1.78 12.96 -14.77
CA TRP A 743 -1.87 13.53 -13.43
C TRP A 743 -1.02 14.79 -13.20
N SER A 744 -0.04 15.06 -14.06
CA SER A 744 0.85 16.22 -13.96
C SER A 744 1.43 16.58 -15.32
N MET A 745 1.73 17.86 -15.52
CA MET A 745 2.38 18.40 -16.72
C MET A 745 3.44 19.42 -16.30
N VAL A 746 4.57 19.43 -16.99
CA VAL A 746 5.62 20.42 -16.76
C VAL A 746 6.03 21.05 -18.08
N TYR A 747 6.30 22.35 -18.04
CA TYR A 747 6.75 23.15 -19.16
C TYR A 747 8.02 23.90 -18.77
N ASP A 748 8.98 23.91 -19.68
CA ASP A 748 10.22 24.67 -19.52
C ASP A 748 10.17 25.92 -20.39
N ALA A 749 10.04 27.08 -19.74
CA ALA A 749 10.07 28.38 -20.40
C ALA A 749 11.50 28.85 -20.73
N ASP A 750 12.53 28.23 -20.15
CA ASP A 750 13.91 28.72 -20.14
C ASP A 750 14.84 28.00 -21.14
N THR A 751 14.29 27.45 -22.23
CA THR A 751 15.08 27.23 -23.46
C THR A 751 15.43 28.56 -24.15
N ARG A 752 15.99 29.51 -23.39
CA ARG A 752 16.80 30.61 -23.93
C ARG A 752 18.18 30.08 -24.27
N HIS A 753 18.31 29.45 -25.44
CA HIS A 753 19.57 29.49 -26.15
C HIS A 753 19.59 30.76 -27.01
N PRO A 754 20.53 31.72 -26.78
CA PRO A 754 20.70 32.88 -27.67
C PRO A 754 21.18 32.50 -29.07
N GLU A 755 21.63 31.25 -29.28
CA GLU A 755 22.18 30.79 -30.55
C GLU A 755 21.86 29.31 -30.76
N SER A 756 20.60 28.98 -31.01
CA SER A 756 20.20 27.82 -31.82
C SER A 756 18.69 27.80 -31.99
N ASN A 757 18.28 28.36 -33.13
CA ASN A 757 16.92 28.42 -33.65
C ASN A 757 16.19 27.07 -33.66
#